data_AF-A0A816JMJ6-F1
#
_entry.id   AF-A0A816JMJ6-F1
#
_cell.length_a   1.000
_cell.length_b   1.000
_cell.length_c   1.000
_cell.angle_alpha   90.00
_cell.angle_beta   90.00
_cell.angle_gamma   90.00
#
_symmetry.space_group_name_H-M   'P 1'
#
loop_
_entity.id
_entity.type
_entity.pdbx_description
1 polymer ?
#
loop_
_entity_poly.entity_id
_entity_poly.type
_entity_poly.pdbx_seq_one_letter_code
_entity_poly.pdbx_strand_id
1 'polypeptide(L)'
;MSWLRTAVSKAVEVKNYADSVVQQAGQAVAEGAKLFQDRIGVGAYKSVNQTIQRLEEAAVSCRGHERALLITRWLTVLKEIDRACEGSAKDKEIAPDESKRREWVLYYDPDIGGEPLNFRDVFLQSQALEGIVLSMIIEPPHDEEVSLLLEMFGICLNGGKEVHDAIVSSMQDLATVFSSYKDEVLVKQDELLQFAQNAITGLKISAEILRIDAEASDLREKLEKMNVSESPQESEDKEVKNAPLTIEALKQTLAKIRLCSRLEGLLIRKRHLSNGDSPDIHAQKVDKLKVLLESLANSTTKAEKRISENRLQKEEALKARVVKANETGGKEKELAAEIAQLVKQRDELEAELKKVNISLAAAQARYRDATEERDQFGEANDQIIAHLKTKEDDLSKSIVSCKKESEVIKTWISFLEDTWLHQCSYTEKKDKQTLDELEKHEDYFSDVAFNILSTYKKEVAPLISRIENYVENLKNLGPGSEMPPNADEGENQVSSPRKSLEQEYLDYETKIITTFSIVDNMKEHFQFLQSKLEKKEDRRVKELFDDMEKMRQEFESVARPILEIETPSPKSSAAASPSSSMDGPVKSVTQKPELSPSEAPTTTTAGSSNPESELAELESEFGKVGRDYSADEVDGWEFDELEKELQ
;
A
#
# COMPACT_ATOMS: atom_id res chain seq x y z
N MET A 1 5.96 12.89 2.37
CA MET A 1 7.20 13.71 2.54
C MET A 1 6.99 15.07 3.24
N SER A 2 5.83 15.73 3.15
CA SER A 2 5.55 16.98 3.89
C SER A 2 5.15 16.73 5.35
N TRP A 3 4.37 15.67 5.60
CA TRP A 3 3.91 15.31 6.95
C TRP A 3 5.06 14.96 7.92
N LEU A 4 5.98 14.06 7.54
CA LEU A 4 7.12 13.69 8.40
C LEU A 4 7.99 14.91 8.76
N ARG A 5 8.29 15.79 7.79
CA ARG A 5 9.04 17.03 8.06
C ARG A 5 8.29 18.00 8.96
N THR A 6 6.96 18.09 8.81
CA THR A 6 6.09 18.90 9.68
C THR A 6 5.98 18.30 11.08
N ALA A 7 5.99 16.97 11.18
CA ALA A 7 5.98 16.21 12.42
C ALA A 7 7.30 16.32 13.18
N VAL A 8 8.43 16.15 12.48
CA VAL A 8 9.77 16.28 13.08
C VAL A 8 10.06 17.73 13.45
N SER A 9 9.70 18.72 12.63
CA SER A 9 9.83 20.14 13.01
C SER A 9 9.00 20.49 14.25
N LYS A 10 7.73 20.07 14.34
CA LYS A 10 6.93 20.23 15.57
C LYS A 10 7.53 19.48 16.77
N ALA A 11 8.09 18.29 16.57
CA ALA A 11 8.77 17.52 17.60
C ALA A 11 10.07 18.17 18.10
N VAL A 12 10.81 18.84 17.22
CA VAL A 12 12.09 19.49 17.51
C VAL A 12 11.90 20.92 18.05
N GLU A 13 10.91 21.67 17.57
CA GLU A 13 10.61 23.04 18.05
C GLU A 13 10.24 23.09 19.54
N VAL A 14 9.54 22.08 20.06
CA VAL A 14 9.16 22.00 21.48
C VAL A 14 10.36 21.67 22.38
N LYS A 15 11.42 21.04 21.85
CA LYS A 15 12.67 20.75 22.57
C LYS A 15 13.44 22.02 22.96
N ASN A 16 13.19 23.15 22.28
CA ASN A 16 13.88 24.43 22.52
C ASN A 16 13.04 25.45 23.32
N TYR A 17 11.78 25.14 23.65
CA TYR A 17 10.87 26.04 24.38
C TYR A 17 10.06 25.26 25.44
N ALA A 18 10.76 24.55 26.31
CA ALA A 18 10.17 24.01 27.53
C ALA A 18 9.91 25.14 28.54
N ASP A 19 8.84 25.93 28.31
CA ASP A 19 8.08 26.58 29.42
C ASP A 19 6.80 27.33 29.00
N SER A 20 6.45 27.48 27.71
CA SER A 20 5.35 28.40 27.33
C SER A 20 4.14 27.80 26.61
N VAL A 21 4.10 26.50 26.26
CA VAL A 21 3.01 25.93 25.42
C VAL A 21 2.02 25.07 26.21
N VAL A 22 1.81 25.37 27.49
CA VAL A 22 0.76 24.72 28.30
C VAL A 22 -0.66 25.14 27.83
N GLN A 23 -0.80 26.23 27.07
CA GLN A 23 -2.13 26.71 26.63
C GLN A 23 -2.55 26.28 25.21
N GLN A 24 -1.63 26.00 24.30
CA GLN A 24 -1.99 25.71 22.90
C GLN A 24 -2.16 24.21 22.63
N ALA A 25 -1.46 23.35 23.37
CA ALA A 25 -1.71 21.90 23.38
C ALA A 25 -3.05 21.55 24.05
N GLY A 26 -3.50 22.35 25.02
CA GLY A 26 -4.80 22.19 25.67
C GLY A 26 -6.00 22.30 24.71
N GLN A 27 -5.86 23.01 23.59
CA GLN A 27 -6.91 23.12 22.57
C GLN A 27 -6.95 21.92 21.61
N ALA A 28 -5.81 21.35 21.23
CA ALA A 28 -5.75 20.10 20.46
C ALA A 28 -6.21 18.88 21.31
N VAL A 29 -5.87 18.88 22.61
CA VAL A 29 -6.31 17.86 23.59
C VAL A 29 -7.81 17.98 23.90
N ALA A 30 -8.35 19.20 23.99
CA ALA A 30 -9.80 19.43 24.17
C ALA A 30 -10.61 19.09 22.90
N GLU A 31 -10.04 19.20 21.70
CA GLU A 31 -10.71 18.76 20.47
C GLU A 31 -10.63 17.25 20.24
N GLY A 32 -9.54 16.60 20.68
CA GLY A 32 -9.47 15.13 20.80
C GLY A 32 -10.50 14.55 21.79
N ALA A 33 -10.96 15.34 22.77
CA ALA A 33 -12.05 14.98 23.66
C ALA A 33 -13.43 15.02 22.98
N LYS A 34 -13.64 15.87 21.95
CA LYS A 34 -14.91 15.95 21.20
C LYS A 34 -15.17 14.74 20.30
N LEU A 35 -14.14 14.01 19.91
CA LEU A 35 -14.28 12.83 19.03
C LEU A 35 -15.15 11.71 19.64
N PHE A 36 -15.38 11.77 20.96
CA PHE A 36 -16.13 10.77 21.73
C PHE A 36 -17.30 11.37 22.54
N GLN A 37 -17.54 12.69 22.47
CA GLN A 37 -18.62 13.37 23.21
C GLN A 37 -19.57 14.19 22.31
N ASP A 38 -19.38 14.23 20.99
CA ASP A 38 -20.39 14.82 20.11
C ASP A 38 -21.65 13.95 20.15
N ARG A 39 -22.73 14.56 20.66
CA ARG A 39 -24.07 13.96 20.74
C ARG A 39 -24.42 13.30 19.43
N ILE A 40 -24.71 12.00 19.53
CA ILE A 40 -25.27 11.11 18.52
C ILE A 40 -26.43 11.82 17.80
N GLY A 41 -26.13 12.37 16.64
CA GLY A 41 -27.10 12.61 15.58
C GLY A 41 -27.14 11.35 14.72
N VAL A 42 -28.33 10.81 14.49
CA VAL A 42 -28.55 9.65 13.63
C VAL A 42 -28.01 9.96 12.23
N GLY A 43 -26.95 9.26 11.81
CA GLY A 43 -26.64 9.07 10.38
C GLY A 43 -25.57 9.95 9.71
N ALA A 44 -24.54 10.44 10.40
CA ALA A 44 -23.39 11.06 9.73
C ALA A 44 -22.10 10.24 9.93
N TYR A 45 -21.63 9.59 8.86
CA TYR A 45 -20.31 8.95 8.82
C TYR A 45 -19.21 9.99 9.06
N LYS A 46 -18.14 9.61 9.78
CA LYS A 46 -16.95 10.46 9.92
C LYS A 46 -16.06 10.31 8.69
N SER A 47 -15.43 11.40 8.26
CA SER A 47 -14.48 11.33 7.14
C SER A 47 -13.26 10.47 7.48
N VAL A 48 -12.90 9.57 6.56
CA VAL A 48 -11.72 8.69 6.69
C VAL A 48 -10.47 9.55 6.65
N ASN A 49 -10.31 10.37 5.61
CA ASN A 49 -9.14 11.23 5.41
C ASN A 49 -8.88 12.18 6.57
N GLN A 50 -9.92 12.85 7.08
CA GLN A 50 -9.77 13.75 8.24
C GLN A 50 -9.38 12.98 9.52
N THR A 51 -9.84 11.74 9.67
CA THR A 51 -9.51 10.93 10.84
C THR A 51 -8.07 10.43 10.77
N ILE A 52 -7.63 9.95 9.61
CA ILE A 52 -6.24 9.57 9.34
C ILE A 52 -5.32 10.74 9.70
N GLN A 53 -5.58 11.93 9.16
CA GLN A 53 -4.76 13.11 9.42
C GLN A 53 -4.68 13.43 10.93
N ARG A 54 -5.80 13.37 11.65
CA ARG A 54 -5.82 13.62 13.11
C ARG A 54 -5.05 12.56 13.89
N LEU A 55 -5.16 11.29 13.51
CA LEU A 55 -4.41 10.20 14.14
C LEU A 55 -2.91 10.39 13.96
N GLU A 56 -2.50 10.68 12.73
CA GLU A 56 -1.11 10.95 12.38
C GLU A 56 -0.58 12.16 13.16
N GLU A 57 -1.28 13.30 13.14
CA GLU A 57 -0.88 14.49 13.89
C GLU A 57 -0.78 14.24 15.41
N ALA A 58 -1.71 13.49 16.00
CA ALA A 58 -1.69 13.17 17.42
C ALA A 58 -0.51 12.26 17.80
N ALA A 59 -0.23 11.23 16.98
CA ALA A 59 0.86 10.28 17.20
C ALA A 59 2.22 10.95 17.34
N VAL A 60 2.45 12.01 16.55
CA VAL A 60 3.73 12.75 16.55
C VAL A 60 3.76 13.95 17.49
N SER A 61 2.63 14.38 18.05
CA SER A 61 2.54 15.56 18.93
C SER A 61 2.59 15.22 20.42
N CYS A 62 2.05 14.06 20.84
CA CYS A 62 2.02 13.67 22.25
C CYS A 62 3.37 13.10 22.72
N ARG A 63 3.74 13.36 24.00
CA ARG A 63 4.97 12.87 24.64
C ARG A 63 4.71 12.32 26.03
N GLY A 64 5.59 11.43 26.50
CA GLY A 64 5.56 10.82 27.83
C GLY A 64 4.15 10.40 28.26
N HIS A 65 3.66 10.99 29.36
CA HIS A 65 2.35 10.64 29.92
C HIS A 65 1.16 10.90 28.98
N GLU A 66 1.19 11.98 28.18
CA GLU A 66 0.12 12.26 27.20
C GLU A 66 0.08 11.19 26.11
N ARG A 67 1.25 10.72 25.69
CA ARG A 67 1.37 9.63 24.70
C ARG A 67 0.88 8.31 25.29
N ALA A 68 1.19 8.00 26.55
CA ALA A 68 0.65 6.82 27.24
C ALA A 68 -0.90 6.84 27.29
N LEU A 69 -1.51 7.98 27.63
CA LEU A 69 -2.97 8.15 27.62
C LEU A 69 -3.56 7.98 26.22
N LEU A 70 -2.90 8.55 25.20
CA LEU A 70 -3.32 8.42 23.79
C LEU A 70 -3.32 6.95 23.35
N ILE A 71 -2.22 6.23 23.60
CA ILE A 71 -2.09 4.81 23.24
C ILE A 71 -3.15 4.00 23.99
N THR A 72 -3.34 4.23 25.29
CA THR A 72 -4.35 3.53 26.10
C THR A 72 -5.75 3.66 25.49
N ARG A 73 -6.10 4.87 25.02
CA ARG A 73 -7.40 5.14 24.41
C ARG A 73 -7.57 4.40 23.08
N TRP A 74 -6.58 4.47 22.20
CA TRP A 74 -6.61 3.76 20.91
C TRP A 74 -6.65 2.25 21.12
N LEU A 75 -5.82 1.74 22.03
CA LEU A 75 -5.74 0.33 22.37
C LEU A 75 -7.07 -0.22 22.92
N THR A 76 -7.80 0.58 23.72
CA THR A 76 -9.12 0.17 24.22
C THR A 76 -10.09 -0.10 23.07
N VAL A 77 -10.17 0.82 22.10
CA VAL A 77 -11.04 0.67 20.92
C VAL A 77 -10.56 -0.46 20.03
N LEU A 78 -9.25 -0.60 19.82
CA LEU A 78 -8.68 -1.68 19.02
C LEU A 78 -8.98 -3.06 19.63
N LYS A 79 -8.88 -3.21 20.95
CA LYS A 79 -9.23 -4.46 21.66
C LYS A 79 -10.72 -4.77 21.63
N GLU A 80 -11.57 -3.75 21.69
CA GLU A 80 -13.01 -3.94 21.49
C GLU A 80 -13.28 -4.48 20.10
N ILE A 81 -12.61 -3.93 19.08
CA ILE A 81 -12.69 -4.38 17.69
C ILE A 81 -12.21 -5.81 17.51
N ASP A 82 -11.03 -6.10 18.00
CA ASP A 82 -10.41 -7.41 17.84
C ASP A 82 -11.25 -8.53 18.49
N ARG A 83 -11.79 -8.29 19.70
CA ARG A 83 -12.68 -9.25 20.38
C ARG A 83 -13.98 -9.52 19.62
N ALA A 84 -14.55 -8.53 18.93
CA ALA A 84 -15.76 -8.74 18.14
C ALA A 84 -15.48 -9.54 16.86
N CYS A 85 -14.30 -9.37 16.26
CA CYS A 85 -13.85 -10.18 15.12
C CYS A 85 -13.57 -11.63 15.51
N GLU A 86 -13.04 -11.89 16.71
CA GLU A 86 -12.82 -13.26 17.22
C GLU A 86 -14.12 -13.97 17.63
N GLY A 87 -15.09 -13.22 18.16
CA GLY A 87 -16.36 -13.75 18.68
C GLY A 87 -17.29 -14.32 17.59
N SER A 88 -17.15 -13.91 16.33
CA SER A 88 -17.97 -14.44 15.22
C SER A 88 -17.59 -15.87 14.82
N ALA A 89 -16.46 -16.41 15.29
CA ALA A 89 -15.99 -17.75 14.94
C ALA A 89 -16.50 -18.87 15.88
N LYS A 90 -17.06 -18.55 17.07
CA LYS A 90 -17.36 -19.57 18.09
C LYS A 90 -18.80 -19.70 18.56
N ASP A 91 -19.70 -18.75 18.30
CA ASP A 91 -21.11 -18.89 18.70
C ASP A 91 -22.04 -18.92 17.49
N LYS A 92 -22.29 -20.13 16.97
CA LYS A 92 -23.48 -20.43 16.17
C LYS A 92 -24.64 -20.69 17.13
N GLU A 93 -25.40 -19.64 17.45
CA GLU A 93 -26.84 -19.67 17.76
C GLU A 93 -27.24 -18.30 18.33
N ILE A 94 -27.47 -17.35 17.43
CA ILE A 94 -28.37 -16.18 17.49
C ILE A 94 -27.91 -15.32 16.31
N ALA A 95 -28.81 -15.09 15.34
CA ALA A 95 -28.55 -14.16 14.25
C ALA A 95 -28.06 -12.84 14.85
N PRO A 96 -26.87 -12.31 14.45
CA PRO A 96 -26.38 -11.08 15.01
C PRO A 96 -27.34 -9.98 14.56
N ASP A 97 -28.11 -9.44 15.50
CA ASP A 97 -28.96 -8.29 15.29
C ASP A 97 -28.10 -7.19 14.63
N GLU A 98 -28.50 -6.73 13.43
CA GLU A 98 -27.80 -5.68 12.69
C GLU A 98 -27.65 -4.37 13.49
N SER A 99 -28.35 -4.28 14.63
CA SER A 99 -28.21 -3.20 15.61
C SER A 99 -26.84 -3.20 16.33
N LYS A 100 -26.21 -4.36 16.59
CA LYS A 100 -24.91 -4.44 17.29
C LYS A 100 -23.70 -4.15 16.40
N ARG A 101 -23.83 -4.42 15.09
CA ARG A 101 -22.83 -4.02 14.07
C ARG A 101 -22.82 -2.50 13.84
N ARG A 102 -23.89 -1.80 14.26
CA ARG A 102 -24.16 -0.37 14.07
C ARG A 102 -23.74 0.55 15.23
N GLU A 103 -23.19 0.02 16.31
CA GLU A 103 -22.79 0.83 17.48
C GLU A 103 -21.34 1.38 17.39
N TRP A 104 -20.69 1.12 16.26
CA TRP A 104 -19.27 1.36 16.05
C TRP A 104 -19.13 2.59 15.17
N VAL A 105 -18.28 3.54 15.54
CA VAL A 105 -18.08 4.76 14.76
C VAL A 105 -17.59 4.37 13.36
N LEU A 106 -18.48 4.42 12.37
CA LEU A 106 -18.18 4.09 10.99
C LEU A 106 -17.62 5.32 10.28
N TYR A 107 -16.58 5.09 9.49
CA TYR A 107 -15.90 6.10 8.69
C TYR A 107 -16.18 5.85 7.21
N TYR A 108 -16.50 6.91 6.48
CA TYR A 108 -16.83 6.82 5.05
C TYR A 108 -16.56 8.16 4.37
N ASP A 109 -15.88 8.13 3.24
CA ASP A 109 -15.73 9.27 2.34
C ASP A 109 -16.39 8.91 0.99
N PRO A 110 -17.35 9.71 0.49
CA PRO A 110 -18.06 9.43 -0.77
C PRO A 110 -17.15 9.24 -1.97
N ASP A 111 -16.01 9.95 -1.98
CA ASP A 111 -15.04 9.96 -3.08
C ASP A 111 -14.18 8.68 -3.14
N ILE A 112 -14.08 7.93 -2.04
CA ILE A 112 -13.24 6.71 -1.94
C ILE A 112 -14.02 5.46 -2.39
N GLY A 113 -15.36 5.51 -2.38
CA GLY A 113 -16.21 4.36 -2.67
C GLY A 113 -16.04 3.20 -1.67
N GLY A 114 -16.95 2.23 -1.68
CA GLY A 114 -16.86 1.00 -0.87
C GLY A 114 -17.66 0.98 0.43
N GLU A 115 -17.46 -0.06 1.23
CA GLU A 115 -18.17 -0.25 2.50
C GLU A 115 -17.64 0.68 3.61
N PRO A 116 -18.48 1.11 4.56
CA PRO A 116 -18.03 1.90 5.70
C PRO A 116 -16.95 1.20 6.53
N LEU A 117 -15.89 1.93 6.87
CA LEU A 117 -14.73 1.43 7.61
C LEU A 117 -14.94 1.52 9.12
N ASN A 118 -14.37 0.58 9.88
CA ASN A 118 -14.28 0.70 11.34
C ASN A 118 -13.00 1.45 11.76
N PHE A 119 -12.83 1.72 13.06
CA PHE A 119 -11.65 2.43 13.55
C PHE A 119 -10.33 1.68 13.33
N ARG A 120 -10.31 0.34 13.40
CA ARG A 120 -9.10 -0.46 13.15
C ARG A 120 -8.66 -0.31 11.70
N ASP A 121 -9.59 -0.31 10.75
CA ASP A 121 -9.27 -0.10 9.33
C ASP A 121 -8.61 1.27 9.10
N VAL A 122 -9.23 2.33 9.64
CA VAL A 122 -8.71 3.70 9.53
C VAL A 122 -7.37 3.85 10.24
N PHE A 123 -7.20 3.21 11.40
CA PHE A 123 -5.95 3.22 12.15
C PHE A 123 -4.82 2.53 11.39
N LEU A 124 -5.07 1.34 10.84
CA LEU A 124 -4.08 0.58 10.07
C LEU A 124 -3.74 1.25 8.72
N GLN A 125 -4.68 1.98 8.11
CA GLN A 125 -4.41 2.79 6.92
C GLN A 125 -3.57 4.05 7.23
N SER A 126 -3.70 4.62 8.44
CA SER A 126 -2.93 5.78 8.86
C SER A 126 -1.46 5.47 9.17
N GLN A 127 -0.63 6.50 9.23
CA GLN A 127 0.76 6.43 9.73
C GLN A 127 0.87 6.61 11.26
N ALA A 128 -0.21 6.42 12.02
CA ALA A 128 -0.24 6.71 13.45
C ALA A 128 0.63 5.75 14.28
N LEU A 129 0.66 4.46 13.91
CA LEU A 129 1.50 3.47 14.57
C LEU A 129 2.99 3.81 14.39
N GLU A 130 3.36 4.13 13.15
CA GLU A 130 4.70 4.59 12.80
C GLU A 130 5.04 5.88 13.54
N GLY A 131 4.11 6.84 13.58
CA GLY A 131 4.27 8.10 14.28
C GLY A 131 4.56 7.91 15.78
N ILE A 132 3.89 6.97 16.44
CA ILE A 132 4.17 6.61 17.84
C ILE A 132 5.59 6.08 17.98
N VAL A 133 6.00 5.12 17.13
CA VAL A 133 7.35 4.54 17.17
C VAL A 133 8.41 5.61 16.97
N LEU A 134 8.25 6.48 15.96
CA LEU A 134 9.17 7.58 15.72
C LEU A 134 9.23 8.54 16.91
N SER A 135 8.09 8.85 17.54
CA SER A 135 8.07 9.70 18.72
C SER A 135 8.85 9.10 19.90
N MET A 136 8.89 7.76 19.99
CA MET A 136 9.63 7.02 21.02
C MET A 136 11.12 6.88 20.69
N ILE A 137 11.50 6.91 19.41
CA ILE A 137 12.91 7.02 18.98
C ILE A 137 13.44 8.43 19.28
N ILE A 138 12.62 9.46 19.03
CA ILE A 138 12.99 10.86 19.30
C ILE A 138 13.08 11.14 20.80
N GLU A 139 12.12 10.62 21.58
CA GLU A 139 12.07 10.73 23.04
C GLU A 139 11.86 9.33 23.65
N PRO A 140 12.89 8.75 24.30
CA PRO A 140 12.86 7.39 24.82
C PRO A 140 11.61 7.09 25.66
N PRO A 141 10.96 5.92 25.47
CA PRO A 141 9.75 5.57 26.18
C PRO A 141 10.01 5.14 27.62
N HIS A 142 9.04 5.38 28.50
CA HIS A 142 9.02 4.86 29.87
C HIS A 142 8.44 3.42 29.90
N ASP A 143 8.64 2.68 31.00
CA ASP A 143 8.20 1.28 31.14
C ASP A 143 6.70 1.06 30.86
N GLU A 144 5.86 2.01 31.26
CA GLU A 144 4.41 1.98 30.98
C GLU A 144 4.14 2.09 29.47
N GLU A 145 4.82 3.00 28.78
CA GLU A 145 4.68 3.19 27.34
C GLU A 145 5.16 1.98 26.54
N VAL A 146 6.25 1.35 27.00
CA VAL A 146 6.78 0.10 26.43
C VAL A 146 5.74 -1.01 26.52
N SER A 147 5.10 -1.16 27.69
CA SER A 147 4.07 -2.18 27.91
C SER A 147 2.86 -1.95 27.00
N LEU A 148 2.38 -0.71 26.92
CA LEU A 148 1.26 -0.32 26.05
C LEU A 148 1.58 -0.52 24.57
N LEU A 149 2.82 -0.24 24.16
CA LEU A 149 3.27 -0.42 22.78
C LEU A 149 3.28 -1.90 22.39
N LEU A 150 3.78 -2.79 23.25
CA LEU A 150 3.77 -4.24 23.01
C LEU A 150 2.35 -4.77 22.81
N GLU A 151 1.40 -4.31 23.62
CA GLU A 151 0.00 -4.68 23.46
C GLU A 151 -0.59 -4.15 22.14
N MET A 152 -0.23 -2.93 21.73
CA MET A 152 -0.66 -2.35 20.46
C MET A 152 -0.04 -3.09 19.26
N PHE A 153 1.23 -3.49 19.35
CA PHE A 153 1.92 -4.32 18.36
C PHE A 153 1.25 -5.68 18.20
N GLY A 154 0.81 -6.29 19.30
CA GLY A 154 0.03 -7.53 19.27
C GLY A 154 -1.21 -7.49 18.37
N ILE A 155 -1.84 -6.32 18.22
CA ILE A 155 -3.08 -6.14 17.44
C ILE A 155 -2.80 -5.61 16.03
N CYS A 156 -1.68 -4.91 15.83
CA CYS A 156 -1.41 -4.09 14.64
C CYS A 156 -0.19 -4.52 13.82
N LEU A 157 0.74 -5.32 14.36
CA LEU A 157 1.93 -5.80 13.67
C LEU A 157 1.88 -7.29 13.40
N ASN A 158 2.37 -7.69 12.23
CA ASN A 158 2.61 -9.08 11.89
C ASN A 158 3.71 -9.67 12.77
N GLY A 159 3.58 -10.96 13.10
CA GLY A 159 4.56 -11.70 13.91
C GLY A 159 4.00 -12.13 15.26
N GLY A 160 4.80 -12.93 15.96
CA GLY A 160 4.50 -13.35 17.33
C GLY A 160 5.04 -12.37 18.36
N LYS A 161 4.77 -12.65 19.63
CA LYS A 161 5.24 -11.84 20.75
C LYS A 161 6.76 -11.66 20.73
N GLU A 162 7.51 -12.69 20.36
CA GLU A 162 8.97 -12.65 20.28
C GLU A 162 9.46 -11.61 19.25
N VAL A 163 8.74 -11.48 18.13
CA VAL A 163 9.03 -10.47 17.09
C VAL A 163 8.73 -9.09 17.63
N HIS A 164 7.59 -8.91 18.31
CA HIS A 164 7.20 -7.63 18.90
C HIS A 164 8.20 -7.18 19.99
N ASP A 165 8.62 -8.09 20.86
CA ASP A 165 9.63 -7.85 21.90
C ASP A 165 10.98 -7.44 21.27
N ALA A 166 11.39 -8.09 20.18
CA ALA A 166 12.62 -7.76 19.45
C ALA A 166 12.56 -6.38 18.79
N ILE A 167 11.44 -6.01 18.17
CA ILE A 167 11.24 -4.70 17.54
C ILE A 167 11.27 -3.60 18.61
N VAL A 168 10.58 -3.78 19.73
CA VAL A 168 10.58 -2.80 20.83
C VAL A 168 11.98 -2.65 21.43
N SER A 169 12.71 -3.73 21.63
CA SER A 169 14.10 -3.69 22.11
C SER A 169 14.99 -2.92 21.12
N SER A 170 14.88 -3.22 19.83
CA SER A 170 15.65 -2.53 18.79
C SER A 170 15.28 -1.04 18.70
N MET A 171 14.00 -0.70 18.84
CA MET A 171 13.54 0.69 18.92
C MET A 171 14.15 1.43 20.11
N GLN A 172 14.27 0.79 21.28
CA GLN A 172 14.93 1.38 22.45
C GLN A 172 16.43 1.59 22.21
N ASP A 173 17.09 0.67 21.50
CA ASP A 173 18.48 0.84 21.08
C ASP A 173 18.64 2.02 20.12
N LEU A 174 17.74 2.15 19.13
CA LEU A 174 17.68 3.31 18.25
C LEU A 174 17.49 4.61 19.05
N ALA A 175 16.54 4.66 19.98
CA ALA A 175 16.28 5.82 20.82
C ALA A 175 17.52 6.22 21.64
N THR A 176 18.23 5.22 22.19
CA THR A 176 19.43 5.42 22.98
C THR A 176 20.52 6.09 22.15
N VAL A 177 20.86 5.54 20.98
CA VAL A 177 21.93 6.13 20.14
C VAL A 177 21.50 7.46 19.52
N PHE A 178 20.23 7.59 19.12
CA PHE A 178 19.69 8.80 18.50
C PHE A 178 19.65 10.00 19.44
N SER A 179 19.40 9.77 20.74
CA SER A 179 19.41 10.85 21.76
C SER A 179 20.76 11.59 21.83
N SER A 180 21.85 10.90 21.47
CA SER A 180 23.21 11.41 21.48
C SER A 180 23.62 12.09 20.16
N TYR A 181 22.82 11.89 19.10
CA TYR A 181 23.04 12.42 17.77
C TYR A 181 22.47 13.83 17.67
N LYS A 182 23.34 14.85 17.67
CA LYS A 182 22.95 16.26 17.56
C LYS A 182 23.63 16.98 16.41
N ASP A 183 24.85 16.56 16.09
CA ASP A 183 25.64 17.14 15.02
C ASP A 183 25.52 16.24 13.78
N GLU A 184 24.69 16.64 12.82
CA GLU A 184 24.55 15.92 11.56
C GLU A 184 25.78 16.14 10.68
N VAL A 185 26.55 15.07 10.38
CA VAL A 185 27.74 15.16 9.51
C VAL A 185 27.40 14.78 8.07
N LEU A 186 26.92 13.55 7.83
CA LEU A 186 26.61 13.06 6.48
C LEU A 186 25.12 12.74 6.30
N VAL A 187 24.45 12.23 7.33
CA VAL A 187 23.06 11.77 7.26
C VAL A 187 22.13 12.65 8.09
N LYS A 188 20.98 13.02 7.53
CA LYS A 188 19.98 13.81 8.26
C LYS A 188 19.14 12.92 9.18
N GLN A 189 18.76 13.46 10.34
CA GLN A 189 17.87 12.80 11.29
C GLN A 189 16.53 12.42 10.66
N ASP A 190 15.95 13.31 9.85
CA ASP A 190 14.69 13.05 9.14
C ASP A 190 14.78 11.83 8.22
N GLU A 191 15.92 11.64 7.57
CA GLU A 191 16.14 10.51 6.66
C GLU A 191 16.22 9.19 7.42
N LEU A 192 16.94 9.17 8.54
CA LEU A 192 17.01 8.00 9.43
C LEU A 192 15.63 7.64 9.99
N LEU A 193 14.86 8.64 10.43
CA LEU A 193 13.49 8.43 10.91
C LEU A 193 12.58 7.91 9.80
N GLN A 194 12.74 8.39 8.56
CA GLN A 194 11.99 7.85 7.43
C GLN A 194 12.33 6.38 7.14
N PHE A 195 13.59 5.97 7.29
CA PHE A 195 13.96 4.56 7.16
C PHE A 195 13.29 3.71 8.24
N ALA A 196 13.29 4.18 9.49
CA ALA A 196 12.61 3.48 10.58
C ALA A 196 11.09 3.39 10.34
N GLN A 197 10.47 4.47 9.85
CA GLN A 197 9.05 4.50 9.48
C GLN A 197 8.69 3.41 8.47
N ASN A 198 9.45 3.31 7.38
CA ASN A 198 9.19 2.35 6.31
C ASN A 198 9.33 0.91 6.80
N ALA A 199 10.31 0.64 7.66
CA ALA A 199 10.52 -0.67 8.27
C ALA A 199 9.31 -1.09 9.14
N ILE A 200 8.80 -0.19 9.98
CA ILE A 200 7.58 -0.46 10.78
C ILE A 200 6.36 -0.64 9.87
N THR A 201 6.22 0.17 8.81
CA THR A 201 5.14 0.04 7.83
C THR A 201 5.14 -1.35 7.20
N GLY A 202 6.32 -1.89 6.88
CA GLY A 202 6.48 -3.24 6.32
C GLY A 202 5.97 -4.36 7.23
N LEU A 203 6.03 -4.16 8.55
CA LEU A 203 5.52 -5.10 9.55
C LEU A 203 4.06 -4.89 9.91
N LYS A 204 3.48 -3.71 9.64
CA LYS A 204 2.09 -3.39 9.95
C LYS A 204 1.13 -4.34 9.24
N ILE A 205 0.05 -4.74 9.92
CA ILE A 205 -1.02 -5.55 9.33
C ILE A 205 -1.73 -4.72 8.25
N SER A 206 -2.00 -5.32 7.10
CA SER A 206 -2.80 -4.67 6.06
C SER A 206 -4.29 -4.79 6.37
N ALA A 207 -4.96 -3.65 6.55
CA ALA A 207 -6.42 -3.60 6.65
C ALA A 207 -7.11 -4.20 5.42
N GLU A 208 -6.50 -4.06 4.24
CA GLU A 208 -7.04 -4.61 3.02
C GLU A 208 -6.98 -6.14 3.00
N ILE A 209 -5.88 -6.73 3.46
CA ILE A 209 -5.74 -8.18 3.58
C ILE A 209 -6.80 -8.73 4.54
N LEU A 210 -7.02 -8.08 5.70
CA LEU A 210 -8.05 -8.51 6.66
C LEU A 210 -9.46 -8.50 6.05
N ARG A 211 -9.79 -7.50 5.24
CA ARG A 211 -11.08 -7.45 4.54
C ARG A 211 -11.19 -8.53 3.46
N ILE A 212 -10.13 -8.76 2.71
CA ILE A 212 -10.08 -9.85 1.73
C ILE A 212 -10.30 -11.19 2.43
N ASP A 213 -9.68 -11.42 3.60
CA ASP A 213 -9.85 -12.67 4.35
C ASP A 213 -11.28 -12.85 4.87
N ALA A 214 -11.94 -11.77 5.32
CA ALA A 214 -13.34 -11.79 5.71
C ALA A 214 -14.27 -12.07 4.52
N GLU A 215 -14.11 -11.35 3.41
CA GLU A 215 -14.91 -11.53 2.19
C GLU A 215 -14.69 -12.93 1.61
N ALA A 216 -13.45 -13.42 1.58
CA ALA A 216 -13.13 -14.77 1.13
C ALA A 216 -13.78 -15.84 2.01
N SER A 217 -13.83 -15.64 3.32
CA SER A 217 -14.50 -16.56 4.26
C SER A 217 -16.02 -16.58 4.03
N ASP A 218 -16.64 -15.43 3.86
CA ASP A 218 -18.08 -15.31 3.56
C ASP A 218 -18.44 -15.98 2.21
N LEU A 219 -17.60 -15.81 1.19
CA LEU A 219 -17.79 -16.45 -0.12
C LEU A 219 -17.65 -17.97 -0.03
N ARG A 220 -16.67 -18.47 0.73
CA ARG A 220 -16.53 -19.92 0.99
C ARG A 220 -17.75 -20.49 1.69
N GLU A 221 -18.30 -19.79 2.69
CA GLU A 221 -19.52 -20.22 3.37
C GLU A 221 -20.73 -20.25 2.41
N LYS A 222 -20.87 -19.24 1.54
CA LYS A 222 -21.93 -19.21 0.52
C LYS A 222 -21.81 -20.36 -0.48
N LEU A 223 -20.59 -20.66 -0.94
CA LEU A 223 -20.32 -21.79 -1.83
C LEU A 223 -20.69 -23.13 -1.18
N GLU A 224 -20.37 -23.33 0.10
CA GLU A 224 -20.74 -24.56 0.79
C GLU A 224 -22.24 -24.72 1.01
N LYS A 225 -22.96 -23.63 1.30
CA LYS A 225 -24.43 -23.66 1.37
C LYS A 225 -25.05 -24.10 0.03
N MET A 226 -24.50 -23.65 -1.10
CA MET A 226 -24.95 -24.07 -2.44
C MET A 226 -24.62 -25.54 -2.75
N ASN A 227 -23.47 -26.05 -2.27
CA ASN A 227 -23.13 -27.47 -2.44
C ASN A 227 -24.07 -28.40 -1.65
N VAL A 228 -24.47 -28.02 -0.43
CA VAL A 228 -25.38 -28.84 0.41
C VAL A 228 -26.78 -28.93 -0.20
N SER A 229 -27.27 -27.87 -0.84
CA SER A 229 -28.56 -27.88 -1.53
C SER A 229 -28.61 -28.76 -2.79
N GLU A 230 -27.46 -29.13 -3.35
CA GLU A 230 -27.33 -30.00 -4.54
C GLU A 230 -27.21 -31.50 -4.17
N SER A 231 -27.10 -31.85 -2.89
CA SER A 231 -27.02 -33.26 -2.47
C SER A 231 -28.40 -33.96 -2.48
N PRO A 232 -28.52 -35.20 -3.00
CA PRO A 232 -29.78 -35.95 -2.97
C PRO A 232 -30.11 -36.30 -1.52
N GLN A 233 -31.32 -35.95 -1.05
CA GLN A 233 -31.86 -36.62 0.12
C GLN A 233 -31.90 -38.12 -0.18
N GLU A 234 -31.11 -38.89 0.57
CA GLU A 234 -31.12 -40.34 0.56
C GLU A 234 -32.50 -40.83 0.99
N SER A 235 -33.37 -41.06 0.01
CA SER A 235 -34.43 -42.05 0.12
C SER A 235 -34.25 -43.01 -1.04
N GLU A 236 -33.84 -44.23 -0.70
CA GLU A 236 -33.76 -45.37 -1.61
C GLU A 236 -35.09 -45.55 -2.36
N ASP A 237 -34.96 -46.00 -3.62
CA ASP A 237 -36.01 -46.36 -4.58
C ASP A 237 -36.76 -45.22 -5.29
N LYS A 238 -36.28 -44.86 -6.50
CA LYS A 238 -36.96 -45.06 -7.80
C LYS A 238 -36.25 -44.31 -8.93
N GLU A 239 -36.28 -44.92 -10.12
CA GLU A 239 -35.92 -44.41 -11.45
C GLU A 239 -35.57 -42.92 -11.54
N VAL A 240 -34.34 -42.66 -12.02
CA VAL A 240 -33.84 -41.35 -12.47
C VAL A 240 -34.80 -40.77 -13.51
N LYS A 241 -35.81 -40.04 -13.04
CA LYS A 241 -36.52 -39.07 -13.87
C LYS A 241 -35.59 -37.87 -13.99
N ASN A 242 -34.95 -37.76 -15.15
CA ASN A 242 -34.18 -36.59 -15.57
C ASN A 242 -34.99 -35.33 -15.25
N ALA A 243 -34.53 -34.54 -14.27
CA ALA A 243 -35.07 -33.21 -14.06
C ALA A 243 -34.75 -32.38 -15.31
N PRO A 244 -35.71 -31.65 -15.89
CA PRO A 244 -35.45 -30.86 -17.08
C PRO A 244 -34.48 -29.69 -16.75
N LEU A 245 -33.56 -29.39 -17.67
CA LEU A 245 -32.75 -28.18 -17.62
C LEU A 245 -33.67 -26.95 -17.59
N THR A 246 -33.80 -26.31 -16.42
CA THR A 246 -34.63 -25.12 -16.23
C THR A 246 -33.77 -23.86 -16.22
N ILE A 247 -34.34 -22.74 -16.64
CA ILE A 247 -33.66 -21.44 -16.61
C ILE A 247 -33.22 -21.08 -15.18
N GLU A 248 -33.99 -21.48 -14.17
CA GLU A 248 -33.64 -21.26 -12.76
C GLU A 248 -32.39 -22.05 -12.33
N ALA A 249 -32.24 -23.31 -12.77
CA ALA A 249 -31.04 -24.10 -12.52
C ALA A 249 -29.80 -23.51 -13.23
N LEU A 250 -29.97 -22.97 -14.45
CA LEU A 250 -28.92 -22.26 -15.17
C LEU A 250 -28.49 -20.98 -14.43
N LYS A 251 -29.44 -20.19 -13.90
CA LYS A 251 -29.17 -19.00 -13.07
C LYS A 251 -28.41 -19.36 -11.78
N GLN A 252 -28.79 -20.44 -11.10
CA GLN A 252 -28.08 -20.92 -9.91
C GLN A 252 -26.65 -21.37 -10.23
N THR A 253 -26.45 -22.06 -11.37
CA THR A 253 -25.13 -22.48 -11.83
C THR A 253 -24.23 -21.27 -12.13
N LEU A 254 -24.76 -20.28 -12.85
CA LEU A 254 -24.08 -19.01 -13.14
C LEU A 254 -23.66 -18.29 -11.84
N ALA A 255 -24.56 -18.24 -10.84
CA ALA A 255 -24.25 -17.64 -9.55
C ALA A 255 -23.10 -18.36 -8.82
N LYS A 256 -23.07 -19.70 -8.88
CA LYS A 256 -21.99 -20.52 -8.30
C LYS A 256 -20.64 -20.21 -8.96
N ILE A 257 -20.58 -20.15 -10.29
CA ILE A 257 -19.37 -19.80 -11.05
C ILE A 257 -18.88 -18.40 -10.69
N ARG A 258 -19.78 -17.42 -10.60
CA ARG A 258 -19.45 -16.04 -10.20
C ARG A 258 -18.84 -15.95 -8.81
N LEU A 259 -19.36 -16.73 -7.85
CA LEU A 259 -18.80 -16.79 -6.49
C LEU A 259 -17.38 -17.38 -6.50
N CYS A 260 -17.13 -18.44 -7.28
CA CYS A 260 -15.79 -18.98 -7.48
C CYS A 260 -14.85 -17.93 -8.08
N SER A 261 -15.28 -17.24 -9.15
CA SER A 261 -14.44 -16.22 -9.79
C SER A 261 -14.13 -15.03 -8.90
N ARG A 262 -15.10 -14.61 -8.09
CA ARG A 262 -14.88 -13.54 -7.11
C ARG A 262 -13.88 -13.97 -6.04
N LEU A 263 -14.03 -15.17 -5.48
CA LEU A 263 -13.14 -15.70 -4.46
C LEU A 263 -11.69 -15.79 -4.96
N GLU A 264 -11.51 -16.28 -6.19
CA GLU A 264 -10.19 -16.32 -6.82
C GLU A 264 -9.59 -14.91 -7.00
N GLY A 265 -10.35 -13.99 -7.57
CA GLY A 265 -9.89 -12.61 -7.79
C GLY A 265 -9.41 -11.95 -6.51
N LEU A 266 -10.08 -12.24 -5.39
CA LEU A 266 -9.67 -11.79 -4.05
C LEU A 266 -8.36 -12.45 -3.59
N LEU A 267 -8.21 -13.77 -3.75
CA LEU A 267 -6.99 -14.49 -3.36
C LEU A 267 -5.78 -14.02 -4.19
N ILE A 268 -5.96 -13.82 -5.50
CA ILE A 268 -4.94 -13.24 -6.38
C ILE A 268 -4.58 -11.83 -5.91
N ARG A 269 -5.56 -10.99 -5.61
CA ARG A 269 -5.30 -9.64 -5.07
C ARG A 269 -4.53 -9.69 -3.75
N LYS A 270 -4.93 -10.53 -2.80
CA LYS A 270 -4.24 -10.77 -1.52
C LYS A 270 -2.77 -11.15 -1.70
N ARG A 271 -2.48 -11.95 -2.74
CA ARG A 271 -1.11 -12.37 -3.07
C ARG A 271 -0.21 -11.17 -3.39
N HIS A 272 -0.69 -10.26 -4.23
CA HIS A 272 0.07 -9.11 -4.74
C HIS A 272 0.16 -7.93 -3.75
N LEU A 273 -0.68 -7.92 -2.70
CA LEU A 273 -0.56 -6.91 -1.65
C LEU A 273 0.70 -7.15 -0.81
N SER A 274 1.54 -6.12 -0.76
CA SER A 274 2.71 -6.02 0.11
C SER A 274 2.69 -4.69 0.86
N ASN A 275 3.26 -4.68 2.06
CA ASN A 275 3.45 -3.48 2.84
C ASN A 275 4.94 -3.13 2.88
N GLY A 276 5.27 -1.84 2.96
CA GLY A 276 6.64 -1.37 3.14
C GLY A 276 7.49 -1.39 1.86
N ASP A 277 8.80 -1.53 2.03
CA ASP A 277 9.76 -1.47 0.93
C ASP A 277 9.74 -2.73 0.06
N SER A 278 10.06 -2.56 -1.24
CA SER A 278 10.44 -3.68 -2.09
C SER A 278 11.88 -4.14 -1.78
N PRO A 279 12.27 -5.37 -2.17
CA PRO A 279 13.64 -5.86 -1.96
C PRO A 279 14.72 -4.91 -2.50
N ASP A 280 14.48 -4.33 -3.68
CA ASP A 280 15.43 -3.39 -4.31
C ASP A 280 15.55 -2.09 -3.51
N ILE A 281 14.43 -1.54 -3.05
CA ILE A 281 14.42 -0.31 -2.25
C ILE A 281 15.11 -0.54 -0.89
N HIS A 282 14.85 -1.69 -0.25
CA HIS A 282 15.49 -2.06 0.99
C HIS A 282 17.02 -2.17 0.81
N ALA A 283 17.48 -2.90 -0.20
CA ALA A 283 18.89 -3.06 -0.52
C ALA A 283 19.57 -1.70 -0.76
N GLN A 284 18.95 -0.82 -1.55
CA GLN A 284 19.47 0.53 -1.80
C GLN A 284 19.63 1.36 -0.52
N LYS A 285 18.67 1.30 0.42
CA LYS A 285 18.75 2.01 1.70
C LYS A 285 19.89 1.49 2.57
N VAL A 286 20.02 0.17 2.67
CA VAL A 286 21.09 -0.48 3.46
C VAL A 286 22.46 -0.18 2.85
N ASP A 287 22.60 -0.28 1.52
CA ASP A 287 23.86 0.00 0.83
C ASP A 287 24.26 1.47 0.98
N LYS A 288 23.29 2.39 0.89
CA LYS A 288 23.53 3.81 1.18
C LYS A 288 24.12 3.99 2.58
N LEU A 289 23.52 3.39 3.61
CA LEU A 289 24.03 3.46 4.98
C LEU A 289 25.41 2.81 5.13
N LYS A 290 25.68 1.70 4.45
CA LYS A 290 27.00 1.04 4.45
C LYS A 290 28.09 1.92 3.83
N VAL A 291 27.81 2.58 2.71
CA VAL A 291 28.73 3.53 2.07
C VAL A 291 29.01 4.74 2.96
N LEU A 292 27.97 5.25 3.64
CA LEU A 292 28.11 6.36 4.60
C LEU A 292 28.95 5.95 5.80
N LEU A 293 28.75 4.73 6.32
CA LEU A 293 29.53 4.18 7.41
C LEU A 293 31.02 4.10 7.05
N GLU A 294 31.33 3.61 5.85
CA GLU A 294 32.71 3.57 5.33
C GLU A 294 33.29 4.98 5.17
N SER A 295 32.48 5.93 4.68
CA SER A 295 32.87 7.34 4.55
C SER A 295 33.21 7.99 5.89
N LEU A 296 32.42 7.74 6.94
CA LEU A 296 32.71 8.21 8.31
C LEU A 296 33.99 7.58 8.88
N ALA A 297 34.23 6.30 8.63
CA ALA A 297 35.47 5.63 9.03
C ALA A 297 36.69 6.25 8.34
N ASN A 298 36.60 6.51 7.03
CA ASN A 298 37.64 7.18 6.25
C ASN A 298 37.87 8.63 6.72
N SER A 299 36.80 9.36 7.05
CA SER A 299 36.90 10.71 7.61
C SER A 299 37.59 10.71 8.99
N THR A 300 37.20 9.77 9.86
CA THR A 300 37.76 9.61 11.20
C THR A 300 39.26 9.30 11.15
N THR A 301 39.67 8.31 10.34
CA THR A 301 41.09 7.95 10.18
C THR A 301 41.91 9.10 9.60
N LYS A 302 41.35 9.87 8.67
CA LYS A 302 41.99 11.07 8.11
C LYS A 302 42.16 12.16 9.17
N ALA A 303 41.17 12.38 10.03
CA ALA A 303 41.25 13.34 11.13
C ALA A 303 42.26 12.88 12.20
N GLU A 304 42.26 11.60 12.57
CA GLU A 304 43.22 11.01 13.51
C GLU A 304 44.67 11.16 13.02
N LYS A 305 44.91 10.91 11.71
CA LYS A 305 46.20 11.15 11.08
C LYS A 305 46.63 12.62 11.21
N ARG A 306 45.74 13.57 10.89
CA ARG A 306 46.04 15.02 11.02
C ARG A 306 46.32 15.43 12.46
N ILE A 307 45.64 14.87 13.45
CA ILE A 307 45.93 15.12 14.86
C ILE A 307 47.34 14.63 15.19
N SER A 308 47.73 13.43 14.74
CA SER A 308 49.08 12.91 14.98
C SER A 308 50.18 13.79 14.35
N GLU A 309 49.94 14.27 13.13
CA GLU A 309 50.84 15.21 12.44
C GLU A 309 50.94 16.55 13.19
N ASN A 310 49.81 17.13 13.61
CA ASN A 310 49.81 18.38 14.37
C ASN A 310 50.50 18.23 15.73
N ARG A 311 50.35 17.08 16.41
CA ARG A 311 51.04 16.78 17.67
C ARG A 311 52.55 16.74 17.48
N LEU A 312 53.02 16.11 16.41
CA LEU A 312 54.43 16.08 16.06
C LEU A 312 54.99 17.49 15.82
N GLN A 313 54.30 18.30 15.00
CA GLN A 313 54.72 19.68 14.73
C GLN A 313 54.76 20.54 16.00
N LYS A 314 53.79 20.35 16.90
CA LYS A 314 53.75 21.05 18.18
C LYS A 314 54.91 20.63 19.09
N GLU A 315 55.26 19.34 19.11
CA GLU A 315 56.42 18.84 19.85
C GLU A 315 57.73 19.43 19.31
N GLU A 316 57.88 19.53 17.99
CA GLU A 316 59.03 20.18 17.34
C GLU A 316 59.12 21.67 17.68
N ALA A 317 58.00 22.40 17.64
CA ALA A 317 57.93 23.80 18.04
C ALA A 317 58.31 24.01 19.52
N LEU A 318 57.89 23.10 20.40
CA LEU A 318 58.28 23.12 21.82
C LEU A 318 59.77 22.84 22.00
N LYS A 319 60.33 21.86 21.29
CA LYS A 319 61.78 21.57 21.31
C LYS A 319 62.58 22.78 20.83
N ALA A 320 62.16 23.41 19.73
CA ALA A 320 62.81 24.61 19.20
C ALA A 320 62.83 25.75 20.22
N ARG A 321 61.72 25.97 20.94
CA ARG A 321 61.65 26.96 22.05
C ARG A 321 62.70 26.68 23.12
N VAL A 322 62.77 25.45 23.60
CA VAL A 322 63.67 25.06 24.70
C VAL A 322 65.13 25.21 24.27
N VAL A 323 65.48 24.75 23.06
CA VAL A 323 66.83 24.90 22.51
C VAL A 323 67.20 26.38 22.40
N LYS A 324 66.34 27.21 21.80
CA LYS A 324 66.61 28.64 21.62
C LYS A 324 66.72 29.38 22.97
N ALA A 325 65.89 29.04 23.95
CA ALA A 325 65.94 29.61 25.29
C ALA A 325 67.24 29.25 26.03
N ASN A 326 67.73 28.01 25.87
CA ASN A 326 69.00 27.58 26.47
C ASN A 326 70.22 28.24 25.80
N GLU A 327 70.23 28.34 24.47
CA GLU A 327 71.30 29.00 23.71
C GLU A 327 71.43 30.49 24.06
N THR A 328 70.29 31.21 24.04
CA THR A 328 70.27 32.65 24.34
C THR A 328 70.48 32.92 25.83
N GLY A 329 69.94 32.09 26.72
CA GLY A 329 70.21 32.17 28.16
C GLY A 329 71.67 31.86 28.53
N GLY A 330 72.35 31.01 27.76
CA GLY A 330 73.79 30.80 27.86
C GLY A 330 74.59 32.06 27.52
N LYS A 331 74.27 32.69 26.37
CA LYS A 331 74.87 33.96 25.95
C LYS A 331 74.62 35.09 26.95
N GLU A 332 73.41 35.18 27.47
CA GLU A 332 73.05 36.17 28.49
C GLU A 332 73.88 35.99 29.77
N LYS A 333 74.05 34.76 30.26
CA LYS A 333 74.85 34.48 31.46
C LYS A 333 76.34 34.70 31.25
N GLU A 334 76.87 34.34 30.09
CA GLU A 334 78.27 34.60 29.70
C GLU A 334 78.55 36.10 29.69
N LEU A 335 77.70 36.88 29.01
CA LEU A 335 77.81 38.35 28.97
C LEU A 335 77.62 38.96 30.36
N ALA A 336 76.73 38.43 31.21
CA ALA A 336 76.54 38.90 32.58
C ALA A 336 77.76 38.62 33.48
N ALA A 337 78.40 37.46 33.35
CA ALA A 337 79.62 37.12 34.07
C ALA A 337 80.82 37.95 33.58
N GLU A 338 80.93 38.18 32.28
CA GLU A 338 81.90 39.10 31.68
C GLU A 338 81.70 40.53 32.22
N ILE A 339 80.46 41.02 32.28
CA ILE A 339 80.12 42.31 32.91
C ILE A 339 80.55 42.34 34.37
N ALA A 340 80.33 41.28 35.16
CA ALA A 340 80.71 41.22 36.57
C ALA A 340 82.24 41.26 36.76
N GLN A 341 83.00 40.59 35.88
CA GLN A 341 84.46 40.61 35.89
C GLN A 341 85.01 41.96 35.39
N LEU A 342 84.39 42.55 34.36
CA LEU A 342 84.71 43.88 33.84
C LEU A 342 84.36 44.99 34.85
N VAL A 343 83.35 44.82 35.70
CA VAL A 343 83.03 45.72 36.83
C VAL A 343 84.16 45.75 37.86
N LYS A 344 84.90 44.65 38.03
CA LYS A 344 86.08 44.60 38.90
C LYS A 344 87.27 45.34 38.27
N GLN A 345 87.37 45.36 36.94
CA GLN A 345 88.38 46.11 36.17
C GLN A 345 87.97 47.59 35.89
N ARG A 346 86.68 47.91 35.94
CA ARG A 346 86.08 49.26 35.76
C ARG A 346 86.62 50.26 36.78
N ASP A 347 86.85 49.82 38.00
CA ASP A 347 87.42 50.66 39.06
C ASP A 347 88.86 51.10 38.72
N GLU A 348 89.52 50.43 37.76
CA GLU A 348 90.86 50.75 37.26
C GLU A 348 90.85 51.53 35.92
N LEU A 349 89.78 51.45 35.13
CA LEU A 349 89.65 52.02 33.76
C LEU A 349 88.69 53.22 33.65
N GLU A 350 88.31 53.83 34.77
CA GLU A 350 87.53 55.07 34.85
C GLU A 350 88.13 56.25 34.04
N ALA A 351 89.37 56.12 33.58
CA ALA A 351 90.06 57.04 32.69
C ALA A 351 89.92 56.74 31.17
N GLU A 352 89.87 55.47 30.76
CA GLU A 352 89.55 55.05 29.37
C GLU A 352 88.04 55.20 29.05
N LEU A 353 87.26 55.53 30.07
CA LEU A 353 85.81 55.63 30.20
C LEU A 353 85.08 56.40 29.08
N LYS A 354 85.68 57.41 28.45
CA LYS A 354 85.04 58.10 27.30
C LYS A 354 85.03 57.27 26.02
N LYS A 355 86.10 56.53 25.73
CA LYS A 355 86.18 55.65 24.55
C LYS A 355 85.33 54.39 24.77
N VAL A 356 85.31 53.91 26.02
CA VAL A 356 84.45 52.81 26.48
C VAL A 356 82.96 53.16 26.44
N ASN A 357 82.54 54.41 26.65
CA ASN A 357 81.13 54.79 26.55
C ASN A 357 80.50 54.52 25.17
N ILE A 358 81.25 54.69 24.08
CA ILE A 358 80.78 54.35 22.73
C ILE A 358 80.64 52.82 22.59
N SER A 359 81.61 52.05 23.10
CA SER A 359 81.56 50.60 23.10
C SER A 359 80.50 50.01 24.04
N LEU A 360 80.21 50.66 25.18
CA LEU A 360 79.16 50.30 26.13
C LEU A 360 77.78 50.50 25.51
N ALA A 361 77.57 51.63 24.81
CA ALA A 361 76.35 51.86 24.05
C ALA A 361 76.14 50.77 22.98
N ALA A 362 77.22 50.33 22.31
CA ALA A 362 77.17 49.24 21.35
C ALA A 362 76.88 47.87 21.99
N ALA A 363 77.44 47.57 23.17
CA ALA A 363 77.17 46.32 23.90
C ALA A 363 75.75 46.28 24.49
N GLN A 364 75.26 47.39 25.03
CA GLN A 364 73.88 47.53 25.50
C GLN A 364 72.87 47.41 24.36
N ALA A 365 73.18 47.94 23.17
CA ALA A 365 72.38 47.72 21.97
C ALA A 365 72.31 46.22 21.64
N ARG A 366 73.46 45.52 21.58
CA ARG A 366 73.48 44.07 21.30
C ARG A 366 72.75 43.22 22.34
N TYR A 367 72.85 43.55 23.63
CA TYR A 367 72.08 42.86 24.67
C TYR A 367 70.58 43.08 24.51
N ARG A 368 70.15 44.31 24.22
CA ARG A 368 68.74 44.61 23.93
C ARG A 368 68.26 43.88 22.69
N ASP A 369 69.02 43.91 21.59
CA ASP A 369 68.69 43.23 20.34
C ASP A 369 68.55 41.72 20.57
N ALA A 370 69.47 41.09 21.31
CA ALA A 370 69.40 39.67 21.64
C ALA A 370 68.21 39.30 22.56
N THR A 371 67.83 40.22 23.46
CA THR A 371 66.66 40.06 24.33
C THR A 371 65.36 40.20 23.54
N GLU A 372 65.29 41.20 22.68
CA GLU A 372 64.14 41.47 21.81
C GLU A 372 63.93 40.35 20.79
N GLU A 373 65.00 39.85 20.15
CA GLU A 373 64.93 38.68 19.28
C GLU A 373 64.37 37.47 20.03
N ARG A 374 64.87 37.18 21.25
CA ARG A 374 64.37 36.07 22.07
C ARG A 374 62.88 36.21 22.35
N ASP A 375 62.44 37.40 22.72
CA ASP A 375 61.06 37.66 23.10
C ASP A 375 60.13 37.58 21.87
N GLN A 376 60.54 38.15 20.73
CA GLN A 376 59.82 38.04 19.45
C GLN A 376 59.73 36.58 18.95
N PHE A 377 60.81 35.80 19.02
CA PHE A 377 60.79 34.37 18.69
C PHE A 377 59.90 33.57 19.64
N GLY A 378 59.93 33.90 20.94
CA GLY A 378 59.07 33.30 21.95
C GLY A 378 57.59 33.53 21.65
N GLU A 379 57.22 34.77 21.34
CA GLU A 379 55.86 35.16 21.00
C GLU A 379 55.38 34.48 19.69
N ALA A 380 56.19 34.50 18.64
CA ALA A 380 55.86 33.84 17.38
C ALA A 380 55.66 32.32 17.55
N ASN A 381 56.50 31.67 18.37
CA ASN A 381 56.38 30.25 18.62
C ASN A 381 55.17 29.90 19.52
N ASP A 382 54.83 30.76 20.48
CA ASP A 382 53.62 30.61 21.30
C ASP A 382 52.34 30.74 20.43
N GLN A 383 52.35 31.61 19.43
CA GLN A 383 51.26 31.69 18.43
C GLN A 383 51.12 30.40 17.61
N ILE A 384 52.23 29.78 17.18
CA ILE A 384 52.21 28.48 16.46
C ILE A 384 51.61 27.39 17.33
N ILE A 385 52.03 27.29 18.60
CA ILE A 385 51.52 26.29 19.55
C ILE A 385 50.01 26.49 19.78
N ALA A 386 49.56 27.72 19.96
CA ALA A 386 48.15 28.03 20.15
C ALA A 386 47.30 27.61 18.93
N HIS A 387 47.75 27.96 17.72
CA HIS A 387 47.07 27.60 16.49
C HIS A 387 47.00 26.07 16.26
N LEU A 388 48.10 25.35 16.49
CA LEU A 388 48.11 23.88 16.39
C LEU A 388 47.16 23.24 17.42
N LYS A 389 47.08 23.81 18.63
CA LYS A 389 46.15 23.35 19.66
C LYS A 389 44.68 23.55 19.24
N THR A 390 44.31 24.72 18.72
CA THR A 390 42.95 24.97 18.24
C THR A 390 42.57 23.98 17.13
N LYS A 391 43.46 23.73 16.16
CA LYS A 391 43.23 22.73 15.11
C LYS A 391 43.05 21.31 15.65
N GLU A 392 43.84 20.93 16.65
CA GLU A 392 43.71 19.64 17.33
C GLU A 392 42.36 19.50 18.04
N ASP A 393 41.93 20.54 18.75
CA ASP A 393 40.66 20.55 19.48
C ASP A 393 39.47 20.44 18.51
N ASP A 394 39.49 21.15 17.38
CA ASP A 394 38.42 21.09 16.38
C ASP A 394 38.36 19.75 15.64
N LEU A 395 39.51 19.18 15.28
CA LEU A 395 39.57 17.82 14.72
C LEU A 395 39.10 16.77 15.74
N SER A 396 39.40 16.96 17.02
CA SER A 396 38.94 16.06 18.08
C SER A 396 37.42 16.09 18.24
N LYS A 397 36.80 17.27 18.18
CA LYS A 397 35.32 17.40 18.15
C LYS A 397 34.73 16.69 16.93
N SER A 398 35.30 16.90 15.74
CA SER A 398 34.85 16.26 14.50
C SER A 398 34.92 14.73 14.59
N ILE A 399 35.99 14.16 15.17
CA ILE A 399 36.10 12.70 15.40
C ILE A 399 34.98 12.19 16.31
N VAL A 400 34.66 12.93 17.37
CA VAL A 400 33.58 12.53 18.29
C VAL A 400 32.22 12.53 17.58
N SER A 401 31.92 13.55 16.76
CA SER A 401 30.67 13.60 15.98
C SER A 401 30.61 12.47 14.94
N CYS A 402 31.70 12.21 14.20
CA CYS A 402 31.76 11.10 13.24
C CYS A 402 31.59 9.72 13.92
N LYS A 403 32.17 9.52 15.11
CA LYS A 403 32.03 8.26 15.86
C LYS A 403 30.59 8.05 16.33
N LYS A 404 29.92 9.08 16.84
CA LYS A 404 28.50 9.01 17.20
C LYS A 404 27.61 8.70 16.01
N GLU A 405 27.79 9.39 14.89
CA GLU A 405 27.02 9.10 13.67
C GLU A 405 27.29 7.68 13.15
N SER A 406 28.53 7.19 13.28
CA SER A 406 28.86 5.80 12.92
C SER A 406 28.11 4.78 13.79
N GLU A 407 27.98 5.03 15.09
CA GLU A 407 27.20 4.18 16.00
C GLU A 407 25.71 4.21 15.62
N VAL A 408 25.16 5.40 15.37
CA VAL A 408 23.78 5.57 14.90
C VAL A 408 23.53 4.78 13.62
N ILE A 409 24.37 4.97 12.59
CA ILE A 409 24.21 4.27 11.31
C ILE A 409 24.28 2.74 11.48
N LYS A 410 25.19 2.23 12.33
CA LYS A 410 25.29 0.79 12.59
C LYS A 410 24.02 0.23 13.23
N THR A 411 23.47 0.90 14.24
CA THR A 411 22.22 0.48 14.88
C THR A 411 21.06 0.54 13.90
N TRP A 412 21.01 1.56 13.03
CA TRP A 412 20.01 1.65 11.95
C TRP A 412 20.12 0.51 10.94
N ILE A 413 21.33 0.15 10.51
CA ILE A 413 21.55 -1.00 9.62
C ILE A 413 21.02 -2.28 10.25
N SER A 414 21.39 -2.55 11.52
CA SER A 414 20.89 -3.75 12.24
C SER A 414 19.38 -3.76 12.30
N PHE A 415 18.76 -2.65 12.73
CA PHE A 415 17.31 -2.54 12.82
C PHE A 415 16.61 -2.79 11.47
N LEU A 416 17.14 -2.24 10.39
CA LEU A 416 16.59 -2.44 9.05
C LEU A 416 16.74 -3.88 8.59
N GLU A 417 17.91 -4.49 8.77
CA GLU A 417 18.18 -5.88 8.38
C GLU A 417 17.32 -6.86 9.20
N ASP A 418 17.18 -6.66 10.51
CA ASP A 418 16.37 -7.50 11.41
C ASP A 418 14.87 -7.37 11.10
N THR A 419 14.38 -6.13 10.93
CA THR A 419 12.98 -5.88 10.55
C THR A 419 12.65 -6.46 9.18
N TRP A 420 13.57 -6.33 8.22
CA TRP A 420 13.42 -6.89 6.88
C TRP A 420 13.35 -8.41 6.91
N LEU A 421 14.17 -9.08 7.73
CA LEU A 421 14.12 -10.53 7.92
C LEU A 421 12.72 -10.98 8.40
N HIS A 422 12.15 -10.26 9.37
CA HIS A 422 10.81 -10.53 9.87
C HIS A 422 9.72 -10.29 8.80
N GLN A 423 9.83 -9.18 8.06
CA GLN A 423 8.92 -8.85 6.96
C GLN A 423 8.96 -9.89 5.85
N CYS A 424 10.15 -10.35 5.44
CA CYS A 424 10.34 -11.39 4.43
C CYS A 424 9.73 -12.70 4.90
N SER A 425 10.03 -13.14 6.12
CA SER A 425 9.48 -14.39 6.68
C SER A 425 7.95 -14.38 6.71
N TYR A 426 7.34 -13.25 7.08
CA TYR A 426 5.88 -13.11 7.05
C TYR A 426 5.35 -13.13 5.61
N THR A 427 5.97 -12.37 4.70
CA THR A 427 5.55 -12.29 3.30
C THR A 427 5.61 -13.64 2.61
N GLU A 428 6.69 -14.41 2.84
CA GLU A 428 6.84 -15.78 2.35
C GLU A 428 5.76 -16.73 2.91
N LYS A 429 5.49 -16.66 4.22
CA LYS A 429 4.42 -17.45 4.84
C LYS A 429 3.04 -17.09 4.27
N LYS A 430 2.75 -15.80 4.11
CA LYS A 430 1.51 -15.30 3.51
C LYS A 430 1.38 -15.77 2.06
N ASP A 431 2.43 -15.62 1.25
CA ASP A 431 2.41 -16.01 -0.16
C ASP A 431 2.18 -17.52 -0.28
N LYS A 432 2.90 -18.32 0.51
CA LYS A 432 2.69 -19.77 0.57
C LYS A 432 1.27 -20.14 0.99
N GLN A 433 0.74 -19.54 2.06
CA GLN A 433 -0.62 -19.81 2.52
C GLN A 433 -1.66 -19.42 1.45
N THR A 434 -1.49 -18.26 0.81
CA THR A 434 -2.40 -17.78 -0.24
C THR A 434 -2.33 -18.68 -1.47
N LEU A 435 -1.14 -19.17 -1.81
CA LEU A 435 -0.94 -20.14 -2.89
C LEU A 435 -1.62 -21.47 -2.57
N ASP A 436 -1.45 -22.00 -1.35
CA ASP A 436 -2.12 -23.21 -0.89
C ASP A 436 -3.67 -23.04 -0.91
N GLU A 437 -4.17 -21.86 -0.54
CA GLU A 437 -5.59 -21.50 -0.60
C GLU A 437 -6.13 -21.39 -2.04
N LEU A 438 -5.31 -20.88 -2.96
CA LEU A 438 -5.63 -20.74 -4.37
C LEU A 438 -5.61 -22.09 -5.09
N GLU A 439 -4.64 -22.96 -4.78
CA GLU A 439 -4.58 -24.33 -5.28
C GLU A 439 -5.79 -25.16 -4.84
N LYS A 440 -6.17 -25.09 -3.55
CA LYS A 440 -7.40 -25.74 -3.07
C LYS A 440 -8.66 -25.22 -3.77
N HIS A 441 -8.70 -23.92 -4.07
CA HIS A 441 -9.82 -23.31 -4.78
C HIS A 441 -9.86 -23.76 -6.25
N GLU A 442 -8.70 -23.86 -6.91
CA GLU A 442 -8.57 -24.38 -8.27
C GLU A 442 -9.04 -25.84 -8.37
N ASP A 443 -8.64 -26.69 -7.42
CA ASP A 443 -9.10 -28.09 -7.34
C ASP A 443 -10.63 -28.15 -7.17
N TYR A 444 -11.17 -27.37 -6.24
CA TYR A 444 -12.61 -27.24 -6.04
C TYR A 444 -13.33 -26.77 -7.31
N PHE A 445 -12.82 -25.73 -7.97
CA PHE A 445 -13.42 -25.21 -9.20
C PHE A 445 -13.35 -26.22 -10.34
N SER A 446 -12.28 -27.01 -10.43
CA SER A 446 -12.14 -28.10 -11.40
C SER A 446 -13.20 -29.18 -11.20
N ASP A 447 -13.49 -29.57 -9.96
CA ASP A 447 -14.55 -30.53 -9.65
C ASP A 447 -15.94 -29.96 -9.94
N VAL A 448 -16.18 -28.68 -9.60
CA VAL A 448 -17.43 -27.98 -9.92
C VAL A 448 -17.63 -27.91 -11.44
N ALA A 449 -16.59 -27.52 -12.18
CA ALA A 449 -16.63 -27.41 -13.63
C ALA A 449 -16.88 -28.77 -14.29
N PHE A 450 -16.21 -29.82 -13.82
CA PHE A 450 -16.43 -31.19 -14.29
C PHE A 450 -17.89 -31.62 -14.10
N ASN A 451 -18.48 -31.37 -12.94
CA ASN A 451 -19.85 -31.75 -12.62
C ASN A 451 -20.87 -30.99 -13.48
N ILE A 452 -20.70 -29.67 -13.63
CA ILE A 452 -21.56 -28.82 -14.47
C ILE A 452 -21.49 -29.26 -15.93
N LEU A 453 -20.27 -29.35 -16.49
CA LEU A 453 -20.07 -29.72 -17.90
C LEU A 453 -20.57 -31.13 -18.20
N SER A 454 -20.36 -32.08 -17.28
CA SER A 454 -20.88 -33.45 -17.43
C SER A 454 -22.41 -33.49 -17.45
N THR A 455 -23.06 -32.63 -16.68
CA THR A 455 -24.52 -32.50 -16.63
C THR A 455 -25.04 -31.85 -17.91
N TYR A 456 -24.47 -30.71 -18.28
CA TYR A 456 -24.81 -30.00 -19.52
C TYR A 456 -24.61 -30.88 -20.75
N LYS A 457 -23.53 -31.66 -20.81
CA LYS A 457 -23.30 -32.60 -21.91
C LYS A 457 -24.42 -33.62 -22.07
N LYS A 458 -24.96 -34.14 -20.97
CA LYS A 458 -26.08 -35.10 -21.00
C LYS A 458 -27.41 -34.45 -21.37
N GLU A 459 -27.60 -33.19 -20.97
CA GLU A 459 -28.87 -32.48 -21.12
C GLU A 459 -28.99 -31.74 -22.45
N VAL A 460 -27.90 -31.19 -23.00
CA VAL A 460 -27.91 -30.42 -24.25
C VAL A 460 -28.20 -31.29 -25.47
N ALA A 461 -27.63 -32.50 -25.57
CA ALA A 461 -27.84 -33.37 -26.73
C ALA A 461 -29.34 -33.67 -27.00
N PRO A 462 -30.16 -34.06 -26.02
CA PRO A 462 -31.61 -34.17 -26.20
C PRO A 462 -32.32 -32.87 -26.60
N LEU A 463 -31.85 -31.70 -26.16
CA LEU A 463 -32.45 -30.41 -26.52
C LEU A 463 -32.15 -30.06 -27.98
N ILE A 464 -30.93 -30.32 -28.46
CA ILE A 464 -30.56 -30.17 -29.88
C ILE A 464 -31.45 -31.05 -30.76
N SER A 465 -31.61 -32.34 -30.40
CA SER A 465 -32.50 -33.24 -31.15
C SER A 465 -33.98 -32.78 -31.12
N ARG A 466 -34.44 -32.14 -30.04
CA ARG A 466 -35.78 -31.54 -30.01
C ARG A 466 -35.89 -30.33 -30.95
N ILE A 467 -34.88 -29.47 -30.98
CA ILE A 467 -34.83 -28.33 -31.90
C ILE A 467 -34.88 -28.79 -33.36
N GLU A 468 -34.14 -29.83 -33.73
CA GLU A 468 -34.22 -30.42 -35.08
C GLU A 468 -35.64 -30.85 -35.44
N ASN A 469 -36.33 -31.53 -34.51
CA ASN A 469 -37.73 -31.94 -34.69
C ASN A 469 -38.68 -30.74 -34.80
N TYR A 470 -38.50 -29.69 -33.98
CA TYR A 470 -39.32 -28.47 -34.08
C TYR A 470 -39.10 -27.74 -35.41
N VAL A 471 -37.86 -27.66 -35.88
CA VAL A 471 -37.50 -27.09 -37.19
C VAL A 471 -38.20 -27.85 -38.32
N GLU A 472 -38.20 -29.18 -38.26
CA GLU A 472 -38.88 -30.03 -39.26
C GLU A 472 -40.40 -29.89 -39.20
N ASN A 473 -40.98 -29.85 -38.00
CA ASN A 473 -42.43 -29.62 -37.81
C ASN A 473 -42.87 -28.24 -38.30
N LEU A 474 -42.10 -27.18 -38.04
CA LEU A 474 -42.37 -25.82 -38.52
C LEU A 474 -42.25 -25.68 -40.04
N LYS A 475 -41.34 -26.45 -40.67
CA LYS A 475 -41.26 -26.58 -42.14
C LYS A 475 -42.51 -27.27 -42.71
N ASN A 476 -42.98 -28.32 -42.06
CA ASN A 476 -44.18 -29.08 -42.49
C ASN A 476 -45.49 -28.29 -42.34
N LEU A 477 -45.53 -27.28 -41.47
CA LEU A 477 -46.71 -26.45 -41.22
C LEU A 477 -46.91 -25.31 -42.21
N GLY A 478 -45.89 -24.93 -42.99
CA GLY A 478 -45.94 -23.91 -44.05
C GLY A 478 -46.32 -22.48 -43.60
N PRO A 479 -45.86 -21.44 -44.30
CA PRO A 479 -46.36 -20.08 -44.10
C PRO A 479 -47.76 -19.98 -44.72
N GLY A 480 -48.80 -20.19 -43.91
CA GLY A 480 -50.20 -20.05 -44.36
C GLY A 480 -51.03 -21.34 -44.36
N SER A 481 -51.07 -22.07 -43.25
CA SER A 481 -52.17 -23.00 -43.00
C SER A 481 -53.46 -22.20 -42.72
N GLU A 482 -54.13 -21.75 -43.77
CA GLU A 482 -55.50 -21.26 -43.73
C GLU A 482 -56.44 -22.44 -43.42
N MET A 483 -57.13 -22.38 -42.28
CA MET A 483 -58.29 -23.24 -42.04
C MET A 483 -59.44 -22.76 -42.94
N PRO A 484 -60.21 -23.67 -43.57
CA PRO A 484 -61.36 -23.29 -44.38
C PRO A 484 -62.45 -22.68 -43.48
N PRO A 485 -63.18 -21.67 -43.95
CA PRO A 485 -64.31 -21.13 -43.21
C PRO A 485 -65.47 -22.11 -43.29
N ASN A 486 -65.89 -22.68 -42.15
CA ASN A 486 -67.30 -22.59 -41.71
C ASN A 486 -67.57 -23.22 -40.34
N ALA A 487 -68.23 -22.40 -39.51
CA ALA A 487 -69.08 -22.67 -38.33
C ALA A 487 -68.44 -23.44 -37.17
N ASP A 488 -68.45 -22.99 -35.92
CA ASP A 488 -69.48 -22.24 -35.19
C ASP A 488 -68.82 -21.52 -34.00
N GLU A 489 -69.34 -20.35 -33.62
CA GLU A 489 -68.83 -19.56 -32.50
C GLU A 489 -69.10 -20.26 -31.17
N GLY A 490 -68.04 -20.69 -30.49
CA GLY A 490 -68.10 -21.21 -29.13
C GLY A 490 -66.70 -21.26 -28.50
N GLU A 491 -66.42 -20.30 -27.63
CA GLU A 491 -65.37 -20.26 -26.59
C GLU A 491 -64.19 -21.23 -26.74
N ASN A 492 -63.09 -20.77 -27.31
CA ASN A 492 -61.72 -20.95 -26.78
C ASN A 492 -60.72 -20.25 -27.68
N GLN A 493 -59.95 -19.34 -27.10
CA GLN A 493 -58.84 -18.64 -27.74
C GLN A 493 -57.65 -19.62 -27.89
N VAL A 494 -57.79 -20.64 -28.75
CA VAL A 494 -56.74 -21.63 -29.03
C VAL A 494 -55.69 -20.94 -29.91
N SER A 495 -54.53 -20.65 -29.33
CA SER A 495 -53.34 -20.22 -30.08
C SER A 495 -53.14 -21.13 -31.29
N SER A 496 -52.85 -20.58 -32.48
CA SER A 496 -52.55 -21.43 -33.64
C SER A 496 -51.46 -22.44 -33.29
N PRO A 497 -51.55 -23.71 -33.73
CA PRO A 497 -50.54 -24.74 -33.42
C PRO A 497 -49.11 -24.34 -33.80
N ARG A 498 -48.97 -23.43 -34.78
CA ARG A 498 -47.71 -22.81 -35.16
C ARG A 498 -47.15 -21.92 -34.05
N LYS A 499 -47.95 -21.05 -33.43
CA LYS A 499 -47.50 -20.15 -32.35
C LYS A 499 -47.03 -20.91 -31.11
N SER A 500 -47.69 -22.01 -30.74
CA SER A 500 -47.21 -22.83 -29.61
C SER A 500 -45.87 -23.49 -29.91
N LEU A 501 -45.66 -23.98 -31.15
CA LEU A 501 -44.39 -24.58 -31.57
C LEU A 501 -43.26 -23.55 -31.67
N GLU A 502 -43.54 -22.34 -32.14
CA GLU A 502 -42.58 -21.24 -32.17
C GLU A 502 -42.18 -20.79 -30.76
N GLN A 503 -43.14 -20.74 -29.82
CA GLN A 503 -42.86 -20.41 -28.41
C GLN A 503 -42.00 -21.48 -27.72
N GLU A 504 -42.30 -22.77 -27.96
CA GLU A 504 -41.49 -23.88 -27.43
C GLU A 504 -40.09 -23.90 -28.05
N TYR A 505 -39.97 -23.66 -29.36
CA TYR A 505 -38.68 -23.52 -30.04
C TYR A 505 -37.82 -22.44 -29.37
N LEU A 506 -38.37 -21.26 -29.12
CA LEU A 506 -37.67 -20.15 -28.46
C LEU A 506 -37.23 -20.49 -27.03
N ASP A 507 -38.06 -21.20 -26.26
CA ASP A 507 -37.69 -21.64 -24.91
C ASP A 507 -36.50 -22.62 -24.93
N TYR A 508 -36.48 -23.57 -25.86
CA TYR A 508 -35.35 -24.49 -26.05
C TYR A 508 -34.11 -23.79 -26.60
N GLU A 509 -34.25 -22.89 -27.57
CA GLU A 509 -33.17 -22.08 -28.14
C GLU A 509 -32.51 -21.23 -27.04
N THR A 510 -33.31 -20.53 -26.23
CA THR A 510 -32.84 -19.72 -25.10
C THR A 510 -32.06 -20.57 -24.10
N LYS A 511 -32.56 -21.77 -23.74
CA LYS A 511 -31.86 -22.67 -22.82
C LYS A 511 -30.52 -23.14 -23.36
N ILE A 512 -30.44 -23.51 -24.64
CA ILE A 512 -29.20 -23.97 -25.27
C ILE A 512 -28.18 -22.83 -25.37
N ILE A 513 -28.60 -21.65 -25.83
CA ILE A 513 -27.73 -20.47 -25.93
C ILE A 513 -27.22 -20.05 -24.55
N THR A 514 -28.09 -20.01 -23.54
CA THR A 514 -27.71 -19.67 -22.16
C THR A 514 -26.71 -20.67 -21.60
N THR A 515 -26.92 -21.98 -21.86
CA THR A 515 -26.00 -23.04 -21.42
C THR A 515 -24.61 -22.83 -22.03
N PHE A 516 -24.55 -22.54 -23.33
CA PHE A 516 -23.31 -22.28 -24.03
C PHE A 516 -22.62 -21.01 -23.55
N SER A 517 -23.35 -19.92 -23.28
CA SER A 517 -22.82 -18.70 -22.64
C SER A 517 -22.17 -19.02 -21.28
N ILE A 518 -22.81 -19.84 -20.44
CA ILE A 518 -22.25 -20.27 -19.16
C ILE A 518 -20.95 -21.08 -19.36
N VAL A 519 -20.92 -21.98 -20.35
CA VAL A 519 -19.73 -22.77 -20.67
C VAL A 519 -18.57 -21.90 -21.13
N ASP A 520 -18.83 -20.88 -21.96
CA ASP A 520 -17.80 -19.94 -22.41
C ASP A 520 -17.22 -19.15 -21.24
N ASN A 521 -18.08 -18.63 -20.35
CA ASN A 521 -17.65 -17.96 -19.12
C ASN A 521 -16.78 -18.87 -18.23
N MET A 522 -17.16 -20.15 -18.07
CA MET A 522 -16.36 -21.12 -17.33
C MET A 522 -15.00 -21.37 -18.00
N LYS A 523 -14.98 -21.46 -19.33
CA LYS A 523 -13.77 -21.72 -20.12
C LYS A 523 -12.77 -20.58 -20.02
N GLU A 524 -13.23 -19.33 -20.16
CA GLU A 524 -12.41 -18.14 -19.96
C GLU A 524 -11.78 -18.12 -18.56
N HIS A 525 -12.59 -18.41 -17.54
CA HIS A 525 -12.14 -18.46 -16.16
C HIS A 525 -11.09 -19.56 -15.93
N PHE A 526 -11.30 -20.75 -16.48
CA PHE A 526 -10.37 -21.88 -16.37
C PHE A 526 -9.02 -21.60 -17.03
N GLN A 527 -9.02 -20.90 -18.18
CA GLN A 527 -7.80 -20.51 -18.89
C GLN A 527 -7.02 -19.42 -18.14
N PHE A 528 -7.72 -18.43 -17.57
CA PHE A 528 -7.10 -17.38 -16.75
C PHE A 528 -6.38 -17.95 -15.53
N LEU A 529 -7.02 -18.87 -14.81
CA LEU A 529 -6.47 -19.58 -13.65
C LEU A 529 -5.15 -20.29 -13.96
N GLN A 530 -5.15 -21.09 -15.02
CA GLN A 530 -3.98 -21.89 -15.41
C GLN A 530 -2.79 -21.01 -15.80
N SER A 531 -3.05 -19.88 -16.48
CA SER A 531 -2.00 -18.92 -16.81
C SER A 531 -1.35 -18.32 -15.57
N LYS A 532 -2.10 -18.12 -14.48
CA LYS A 532 -1.59 -17.49 -13.24
C LYS A 532 -0.86 -18.46 -12.32
N LEU A 533 -1.21 -19.75 -12.37
CA LEU A 533 -0.63 -20.79 -11.53
C LEU A 533 0.46 -21.61 -12.24
N GLU A 534 0.72 -21.36 -13.53
CA GLU A 534 1.66 -22.12 -14.38
C GLU A 534 1.40 -23.64 -14.35
N LYS A 535 0.16 -24.04 -14.07
CA LYS A 535 -0.25 -25.44 -13.95
C LYS A 535 -0.71 -26.03 -15.28
N LYS A 536 -0.63 -27.35 -15.37
CA LYS A 536 -1.03 -28.13 -16.54
C LYS A 536 -2.53 -28.36 -16.55
N GLU A 537 -3.18 -28.14 -17.69
CA GLU A 537 -4.62 -28.36 -17.88
C GLU A 537 -5.11 -29.69 -17.32
N ASP A 538 -6.22 -29.65 -16.55
CA ASP A 538 -6.97 -30.86 -16.21
C ASP A 538 -7.56 -31.45 -17.51
N ARG A 539 -7.00 -32.58 -17.93
CA ARG A 539 -7.40 -33.29 -19.15
C ARG A 539 -8.89 -33.64 -19.14
N ARG A 540 -9.47 -33.95 -17.98
CA ARG A 540 -10.87 -34.36 -17.86
C ARG A 540 -11.82 -33.20 -18.18
N VAL A 541 -11.51 -32.02 -17.64
CA VAL A 541 -12.29 -30.80 -17.87
C VAL A 541 -12.11 -30.31 -19.31
N LYS A 542 -10.89 -30.41 -19.84
CA LYS A 542 -10.59 -30.07 -21.23
C LYS A 542 -11.40 -30.90 -22.23
N GLU A 543 -11.41 -32.22 -22.06
CA GLU A 543 -12.18 -33.13 -22.92
C GLU A 543 -13.68 -32.77 -22.91
N LEU A 544 -14.22 -32.39 -21.75
CA LEU A 544 -15.61 -31.93 -21.65
C LEU A 544 -15.87 -30.59 -22.35
N PHE A 545 -14.94 -29.64 -22.28
CA PHE A 545 -15.05 -28.40 -23.06
C PHE A 545 -15.01 -28.67 -24.56
N ASP A 546 -14.15 -29.58 -25.02
CA ASP A 546 -14.07 -29.99 -26.44
C ASP A 546 -15.37 -30.69 -26.89
N ASP A 547 -15.95 -31.54 -26.04
CA ASP A 547 -17.25 -32.18 -26.31
C ASP A 547 -18.40 -31.17 -26.37
N MET A 548 -18.43 -30.19 -25.47
CA MET A 548 -19.42 -29.10 -25.49
C MET A 548 -19.31 -28.25 -26.76
N GLU A 549 -18.08 -27.94 -27.19
CA GLU A 549 -17.82 -27.21 -28.43
C GLU A 549 -18.31 -27.99 -29.66
N LYS A 550 -18.16 -29.32 -29.66
CA LYS A 550 -18.71 -30.16 -30.73
C LYS A 550 -20.24 -30.10 -30.79
N MET A 551 -20.93 -30.18 -29.65
CA MET A 551 -22.40 -30.03 -29.61
C MET A 551 -22.86 -28.63 -30.04
N ARG A 552 -22.07 -27.59 -29.75
CA ARG A 552 -22.33 -26.24 -30.28
C ARG A 552 -22.31 -26.23 -31.80
N GLN A 553 -21.31 -26.83 -32.42
CA GLN A 553 -21.23 -26.94 -33.88
C GLN A 553 -22.41 -27.73 -34.48
N GLU A 554 -22.87 -28.78 -33.80
CA GLU A 554 -24.07 -29.53 -34.19
C GLU A 554 -25.32 -28.65 -34.15
N PHE A 555 -25.53 -27.90 -33.05
CA PHE A 555 -26.64 -26.95 -32.92
C PHE A 555 -26.60 -25.84 -33.99
N GLU A 556 -25.45 -25.22 -34.22
CA GLU A 556 -25.26 -24.16 -35.22
C GLU A 556 -25.48 -24.65 -36.67
N SER A 557 -25.34 -25.95 -36.92
CA SER A 557 -25.62 -26.55 -38.23
C SER A 557 -27.11 -26.67 -38.55
N VAL A 558 -27.98 -26.63 -37.52
CA VAL A 558 -29.43 -26.66 -37.68
C VAL A 558 -29.92 -25.29 -38.14
N ALA A 559 -30.46 -25.21 -39.37
CA ALA A 559 -30.95 -23.94 -39.92
C ALA A 559 -32.14 -23.38 -39.09
N ARG A 560 -31.94 -22.20 -38.49
CA ARG A 560 -32.96 -21.46 -37.72
C ARG A 560 -34.21 -21.18 -38.58
N PRO A 561 -35.42 -21.57 -38.15
CA PRO A 561 -36.67 -21.29 -38.87
C PRO A 561 -37.03 -19.79 -38.84
N ILE A 562 -37.85 -19.34 -39.80
CA ILE A 562 -38.47 -18.01 -39.73
C ILE A 562 -39.65 -18.09 -38.77
N LEU A 563 -39.56 -17.39 -37.63
CA LEU A 563 -40.57 -17.37 -36.58
C LEU A 563 -41.53 -16.19 -36.79
N GLU A 564 -42.82 -16.47 -36.93
CA GLU A 564 -43.84 -15.43 -37.12
C GLU A 564 -44.03 -14.58 -35.86
N ILE A 565 -43.80 -15.17 -34.67
CA ILE A 565 -43.82 -14.46 -33.37
C ILE A 565 -42.77 -13.33 -33.31
N GLU A 566 -41.63 -13.46 -33.99
CA GLU A 566 -40.58 -12.43 -34.04
C GLU A 566 -40.80 -11.40 -35.16
N THR A 567 -41.71 -11.66 -36.10
CA THR A 567 -42.02 -10.75 -37.22
C THR A 567 -43.23 -9.85 -36.93
N PRO A 568 -43.10 -8.50 -36.97
CA PRO A 568 -44.25 -7.62 -36.80
C PRO A 568 -45.17 -7.66 -38.03
N SER A 569 -46.45 -8.01 -37.83
CA SER A 569 -47.47 -8.01 -38.88
C SER A 569 -47.80 -6.59 -39.38
N PRO A 570 -47.83 -6.34 -40.72
CA PRO A 570 -48.33 -5.09 -41.28
C PRO A 570 -49.86 -5.13 -41.36
N LYS A 571 -50.55 -4.20 -40.69
CA LYS A 571 -52.00 -4.01 -40.86
C LYS A 571 -52.30 -3.52 -42.29
N SER A 572 -53.19 -4.24 -42.97
CA SER A 572 -53.75 -3.85 -44.26
C SER A 572 -54.73 -2.67 -44.12
N SER A 573 -54.64 -1.73 -45.05
CA SER A 573 -55.72 -0.79 -45.39
C SER A 573 -55.78 -0.73 -46.91
N ALA A 574 -56.82 -1.34 -47.48
CA ALA A 574 -57.19 -1.16 -48.86
C ALA A 574 -58.51 -0.38 -48.92
N ALA A 575 -58.51 0.77 -49.62
CA ALA A 575 -59.67 1.23 -50.37
C ALA A 575 -59.26 2.24 -51.47
N ALA A 576 -59.43 1.77 -52.72
CA ALA A 576 -59.93 2.48 -53.91
C ALA A 576 -59.13 3.62 -54.60
N SER A 577 -58.37 3.23 -55.64
CA SER A 577 -58.46 3.55 -57.10
C SER A 577 -58.97 4.93 -57.63
N PRO A 578 -58.81 5.25 -58.94
CA PRO A 578 -57.58 5.54 -59.70
C PRO A 578 -57.70 6.84 -60.56
N SER A 579 -56.60 7.49 -60.96
CA SER A 579 -56.53 8.19 -62.26
C SER A 579 -55.09 8.53 -62.67
N SER A 580 -54.94 8.66 -63.98
CA SER A 580 -53.74 8.52 -64.80
C SER A 580 -52.81 9.75 -64.87
N SER A 581 -51.51 9.46 -64.89
CA SER A 581 -50.45 10.00 -65.76
C SER A 581 -50.23 11.53 -65.89
N MET A 582 -49.06 12.02 -65.48
CA MET A 582 -47.91 12.39 -66.35
C MET A 582 -46.88 13.28 -65.60
N ASP A 583 -45.60 12.91 -65.75
CA ASP A 583 -44.33 13.65 -65.72
C ASP A 583 -43.94 14.68 -64.62
N GLY A 584 -42.70 14.52 -64.12
CA GLY A 584 -42.04 15.28 -63.04
C GLY A 584 -41.30 16.58 -63.49
N PRO A 585 -40.12 16.95 -62.93
CA PRO A 585 -39.41 16.39 -61.77
C PRO A 585 -38.68 17.41 -60.83
N VAL A 586 -38.13 16.88 -59.71
CA VAL A 586 -36.81 17.21 -59.06
C VAL A 586 -36.65 18.30 -57.96
N LYS A 587 -35.86 17.87 -56.93
CA LYS A 587 -35.05 18.57 -55.87
C LYS A 587 -35.76 18.96 -54.56
N SER A 588 -35.61 18.25 -53.42
CA SER A 588 -34.43 18.00 -52.52
C SER A 588 -34.03 19.18 -51.64
N VAL A 589 -34.10 18.99 -50.31
CA VAL A 589 -33.04 19.17 -49.27
C VAL A 589 -33.68 19.39 -47.87
N THR A 590 -33.56 18.34 -47.05
CA THR A 590 -32.90 18.26 -45.73
C THR A 590 -33.04 19.41 -44.70
N GLN A 591 -33.85 19.09 -43.67
CA GLN A 591 -33.60 19.12 -42.20
C GLN A 591 -33.45 20.42 -41.37
N LYS A 592 -34.35 20.46 -40.35
CA LYS A 592 -34.18 20.63 -38.88
C LYS A 592 -33.66 21.98 -38.35
N PRO A 593 -34.23 22.48 -37.24
CA PRO A 593 -33.71 22.19 -35.88
C PRO A 593 -34.91 21.97 -34.89
N GLU A 594 -34.86 21.68 -33.59
CA GLU A 594 -33.99 22.13 -32.50
C GLU A 594 -34.45 21.49 -31.17
N LEU A 595 -33.49 21.08 -30.34
CA LEU A 595 -33.36 21.21 -28.87
C LEU A 595 -34.59 21.18 -27.90
N SER A 596 -34.40 20.38 -26.84
CA SER A 596 -35.13 20.14 -25.58
C SER A 596 -34.92 21.26 -24.52
N PRO A 597 -35.27 21.15 -23.20
CA PRO A 597 -36.19 20.26 -22.43
C PRO A 597 -37.10 21.03 -21.40
N SER A 598 -38.06 20.38 -20.72
CA SER A 598 -38.35 20.65 -19.29
C SER A 598 -39.24 19.58 -18.61
N GLU A 599 -38.74 19.14 -17.45
CA GLU A 599 -39.38 18.72 -16.18
C GLU A 599 -40.39 17.54 -16.08
N ALA A 600 -40.02 16.60 -15.19
CA ALA A 600 -40.72 15.41 -14.70
C ALA A 600 -41.92 15.77 -13.77
N PRO A 601 -42.89 14.87 -13.44
CA PRO A 601 -42.65 13.69 -12.58
C PRO A 601 -43.61 12.49 -12.81
N THR A 602 -43.29 11.27 -12.34
CA THR A 602 -44.34 10.31 -11.91
C THR A 602 -43.84 9.14 -11.05
N THR A 603 -44.64 8.86 -10.04
CA THR A 603 -44.70 7.71 -9.13
C THR A 603 -45.08 6.38 -9.80
N THR A 604 -44.45 5.30 -9.32
CA THR A 604 -44.84 3.87 -9.22
C THR A 604 -45.96 3.30 -10.10
N THR A 605 -45.63 2.24 -10.85
CA THR A 605 -46.49 1.04 -10.99
C THR A 605 -45.65 -0.17 -11.37
N ALA A 606 -45.83 -1.27 -10.62
CA ALA A 606 -45.30 -2.59 -10.92
C ALA A 606 -45.95 -3.17 -12.20
N GLY A 607 -45.17 -3.88 -13.02
CA GLY A 607 -45.68 -4.61 -14.18
C GLY A 607 -44.59 -5.25 -15.04
N SER A 608 -44.40 -6.57 -14.84
CA SER A 608 -43.68 -7.57 -15.66
C SER A 608 -42.28 -7.21 -16.18
N SER A 609 -41.24 -7.65 -15.47
CA SER A 609 -39.88 -7.73 -16.01
C SER A 609 -39.78 -8.87 -17.03
N ASN A 610 -39.11 -8.59 -18.16
CA ASN A 610 -38.76 -9.58 -19.16
C ASN A 610 -37.49 -10.32 -18.67
N PRO A 611 -37.50 -11.66 -18.51
CA PRO A 611 -36.35 -12.41 -17.98
C PRO A 611 -35.08 -12.28 -18.83
N GLU A 612 -35.23 -11.94 -20.11
CA GLU A 612 -34.13 -11.72 -21.06
C GLU A 612 -33.40 -10.39 -20.83
N SER A 613 -34.11 -9.35 -20.38
CA SER A 613 -33.50 -8.06 -20.01
C SER A 613 -32.75 -8.15 -18.68
N GLU A 614 -33.23 -8.94 -17.72
CA GLU A 614 -32.50 -9.21 -16.48
C GLU A 614 -31.22 -10.03 -16.74
N LEU A 615 -31.26 -10.98 -17.68
CA LEU A 615 -30.07 -11.75 -18.08
C LEU A 615 -29.03 -10.91 -18.83
N ALA A 616 -29.47 -10.03 -19.75
CA ALA A 616 -28.58 -9.11 -20.46
C ALA A 616 -27.96 -8.04 -19.55
N GLU A 617 -28.69 -7.57 -18.53
CA GLU A 617 -28.17 -6.64 -17.51
C GLU A 617 -27.13 -7.33 -16.62
N LEU A 618 -27.35 -8.62 -16.30
CA LEU A 618 -26.39 -9.47 -15.57
C LEU A 618 -25.18 -9.91 -16.42
N GLU A 619 -25.31 -10.07 -17.74
CA GLU A 619 -24.18 -10.28 -18.67
C GLU A 619 -23.38 -8.99 -18.90
N SER A 620 -24.05 -7.83 -18.94
CA SER A 620 -23.41 -6.52 -19.09
C SER A 620 -22.58 -6.11 -17.88
N GLU A 621 -22.90 -6.56 -16.66
CA GLU A 621 -22.07 -6.32 -15.47
C GLU A 621 -20.71 -7.02 -15.55
N PHE A 622 -20.62 -8.14 -16.27
CA PHE A 622 -19.37 -8.89 -16.47
C PHE A 622 -18.38 -8.12 -17.35
N GLY A 623 -18.88 -7.37 -18.34
CA GLY A 623 -18.05 -6.54 -19.23
C GLY A 623 -17.40 -5.32 -18.56
N LYS A 624 -17.81 -4.94 -17.35
CA LYS A 624 -17.25 -3.80 -16.61
C LYS A 624 -16.19 -4.17 -15.58
N VAL A 625 -16.04 -5.44 -15.21
CA VAL A 625 -15.06 -5.86 -14.18
C VAL A 625 -13.66 -6.09 -14.76
N GLY A 626 -13.50 -6.10 -16.09
CA GLY A 626 -12.21 -6.36 -16.76
C GLY A 626 -11.49 -5.17 -17.39
N ARG A 627 -12.00 -3.93 -17.34
CA ARG A 627 -11.47 -2.81 -18.14
C ARG A 627 -10.78 -1.67 -17.37
N ASP A 628 -10.87 -1.60 -16.05
CA ASP A 628 -10.31 -0.45 -15.30
C ASP A 628 -8.96 -0.71 -14.63
N TYR A 629 -8.15 -1.61 -15.20
CA TYR A 629 -6.70 -1.63 -14.95
C TYR A 629 -5.97 -2.05 -16.23
N SER A 630 -5.98 -1.17 -17.25
CA SER A 630 -4.96 -1.27 -18.31
C SER A 630 -3.62 -0.84 -17.71
N ALA A 631 -2.60 -1.64 -17.99
CA ALA A 631 -1.21 -1.42 -17.62
C ALA A 631 -0.55 -0.38 -18.54
N ASP A 632 -1.23 0.73 -18.84
CA ASP A 632 -0.69 1.83 -19.65
C ASP A 632 -0.39 3.03 -18.75
N GLU A 633 0.68 2.92 -17.96
CA GLU A 633 1.48 4.10 -17.55
C GLU A 633 2.87 3.68 -17.05
N VAL A 634 3.51 2.75 -17.76
CA VAL A 634 4.98 2.56 -17.68
C VAL A 634 5.52 2.32 -19.08
N ASP A 635 5.54 3.38 -19.90
CA ASP A 635 6.62 3.55 -20.88
C ASP A 635 6.71 5.03 -21.28
N GLY A 636 7.88 5.64 -21.08
CA GLY A 636 8.09 7.04 -21.46
C GLY A 636 9.01 7.85 -20.55
N TRP A 637 10.14 7.31 -20.11
CA TRP A 637 11.27 8.13 -19.64
C TRP A 637 12.55 7.64 -20.30
N GLU A 638 12.76 8.10 -21.53
CA GLU A 638 14.04 8.01 -22.22
C GLU A 638 15.09 8.81 -21.42
N PHE A 639 16.20 8.14 -21.10
CA PHE A 639 17.47 8.77 -20.77
C PHE A 639 18.01 9.46 -22.03
N ASP A 640 18.18 10.79 -22.02
CA ASP A 640 19.46 11.45 -22.29
C ASP A 640 19.34 13.00 -22.27
N GLU A 641 20.49 13.64 -21.96
CA GLU A 641 20.84 15.06 -22.08
C GLU A 641 20.27 16.08 -21.08
N LEU A 642 21.06 16.37 -20.04
CA LEU A 642 21.71 17.70 -19.91
C LEU A 642 22.74 17.70 -18.76
N GLU A 643 23.90 17.12 -19.07
CA GLU A 643 25.18 17.57 -18.50
C GLU A 643 25.69 18.72 -19.38
N LYS A 644 25.44 19.97 -18.97
CA LYS A 644 26.32 21.12 -19.18
C LYS A 644 25.75 22.39 -18.53
N GLU A 645 26.67 23.16 -17.98
CA GLU A 645 26.55 24.51 -17.41
C GLU A 645 26.20 24.57 -15.91
N LEU A 646 27.22 24.49 -15.05
CA LEU A 646 27.73 25.72 -14.45
C LEU A 646 29.21 25.58 -14.06
N GLN A 647 30.00 26.51 -14.60
CA GLN A 647 31.23 27.03 -14.02
C GLN A 647 30.96 27.75 -12.71
#